data_AF-A0A6L9QQ57-F1
#
_entry.id   AF-A0A6L9QQ57-F1
#
_cell.length_a   1.000
_cell.length_b   1.000
_cell.length_c   1.000
_cell.angle_alpha   90.00
_cell.angle_beta   90.00
_cell.angle_gamma   90.00
#
_symmetry.space_group_name_H-M   'P 1'
#
loop_
_entity.id
_entity.type
_entity.pdbx_description
1 polymer ?
#
loop_
_entity_poly.entity_id
_entity_poly.type
_entity_poly.pdbx_seq_one_letter_code
_entity_poly.pdbx_strand_id
1 'polypeptide(L)'
;MIGRSGREWTVRAGQWRPGHLRPHDGTRPHQVDLVGDESGNTFGALRRFADRRERADALALLGIGGPAVPALLDLVDAAESPPAVITAWAPGRSKVPLDQLIEPDDLLAQLHAGRRWKPAAALRLLVPLGDALDRFAERGFVPMELSPDHLVENGGGIRLVGIGRHLYRPPEGRLPDASGMSLPTTQMLCGAVPGPGAGRAEWREAQIGMLLRLAGWMCGGLAPGSWGVVDGAGQDEYLRASGFASVPSLVAGRLAETLASAAAVERTAEAERRVRGASCVVLFDEAACRSSHETRDEWKQSLVGERLSASVVEVAKDRVRVEVLADGSEKWPFNVYWQNTPEGERKGSRFIDLTASYSVGSVVTVVVSSIRPMTAKVVAGAGARARARRSVPPVQVNPESVRLGLLEEHGPDVIAVAALPAHRQASAMAALLSGAGWLMLEPERFGDVLATVRRLAPSARIVVAGRAGSRLAAALPSDYDEILPGRARGPRIAGRSADTLPYLNDPDLNAYATEVLKGQGGAAFKRRTFAPGWALALNEDTFKYRQGRAGKDQGRQLRTELDEITALYGSDTELLLRIADMRGRPGLRNENWHQMRVRLRDAASVLLGMPSSGALRNDLMHALLTRTTDSLHGDVTLRLLPVAPRLAQIYDPESRLGDLSLQELLYTREGVRRLGLLGRLATALPTYPVASLLDAVEPLEQPLVDALLDVPAPSLQFLVGRLGSDRLFEVLRPFIDGPDLDLLGQYTPTAWRLLLEGLRQPEHLAALGLGWALVVERDPDGAVDARALLEIARRAGVEARYAVRALLEAPTGQWPRLLASPEASAGWLRTFGRLDLAPVLDAFPDAADLLPRFSAHVLRAAASAGLRTELLETLERFAAGAGIEASDVVTAFLNIGAVADDAPVFAAEAAASWTAAELAAGVVLDDALAMLIEDPGRLRTWLVEGENLPREVLTGVLGTQPRSLGVGRTEGVALVELLEARPALLPLIRDLVFPSQRLRLLRLAAEHPEWNLARQTVRDALPGLLDHPEAERILALMLGGDLTFAQARVALDRNLDDSGRALLRTLGPLDPDDDLFAVASLYGAAMARDVAVLQQTRPGAAAAVRSWGDRWLPLLAGPSGAPIAALLAQFPCPGPAVSAWLRAAGQDGLTELGHHGHALLELVDRADPHPRDAKLLGDLLQLGGDAAAYRLIVQHGLPRRLWPEVVVLSGRPAEDVLLALWSSDGWHPAPVV
;
A
#
# COMPACT_ATOMS: atom_id res chain seq x y z
N MET A 1 10.41 -6.62 -21.42
CA MET A 1 9.24 -5.85 -21.90
C MET A 1 9.76 -4.60 -22.59
N ILE A 2 9.32 -4.29 -23.81
CA ILE A 2 9.78 -3.11 -24.55
C ILE A 2 8.74 -1.99 -24.37
N GLY A 3 9.19 -0.82 -23.94
CA GLY A 3 8.33 0.36 -23.86
C GLY A 3 8.29 1.15 -25.17
N ARG A 4 7.33 2.07 -25.33
CA ARG A 4 7.20 2.97 -26.49
C ARG A 4 8.47 3.79 -26.76
N SER A 5 9.30 4.01 -25.75
CA SER A 5 10.59 4.68 -25.92
C SER A 5 11.64 3.83 -26.66
N GLY A 6 11.34 2.56 -26.95
CA GLY A 6 12.28 1.58 -27.52
C GLY A 6 13.20 0.95 -26.47
N ARG A 7 13.06 1.32 -25.18
CA ARG A 7 13.83 0.73 -24.08
C ARG A 7 13.28 -0.62 -23.68
N GLU A 8 14.19 -1.57 -23.47
CA GLU A 8 13.86 -2.85 -22.85
C GLU A 8 13.98 -2.78 -21.32
N TRP A 9 12.90 -3.20 -20.67
CA TRP A 9 12.70 -3.20 -19.23
C TRP A 9 12.59 -4.64 -18.70
N THR A 10 13.34 -4.92 -17.65
CA THR A 10 13.40 -6.23 -16.98
C THR A 10 12.89 -6.12 -15.55
N VAL A 11 11.99 -7.01 -15.14
CA VAL A 11 11.47 -7.09 -13.76
C VAL A 11 12.58 -7.61 -12.85
N ARG A 12 12.82 -6.92 -11.73
CA ARG A 12 13.93 -7.24 -10.82
C ARG A 12 13.48 -8.10 -9.63
N ALA A 13 12.83 -9.24 -9.87
CA ALA A 13 12.12 -10.07 -8.87
C ALA A 13 12.89 -10.45 -7.57
N GLY A 14 14.24 -10.41 -7.57
CA GLY A 14 15.07 -10.82 -6.42
C GLY A 14 15.54 -9.70 -5.47
N GLN A 15 15.23 -8.42 -5.74
CA GLN A 15 15.72 -7.27 -4.94
C GLN A 15 14.63 -6.59 -4.09
N TRP A 16 13.56 -7.31 -3.73
CA TRP A 16 12.36 -6.70 -3.15
C TRP A 16 12.39 -6.76 -1.62
N ARG A 17 12.17 -5.60 -1.00
CA ARG A 17 12.06 -5.49 0.46
C ARG A 17 10.64 -5.86 0.91
N PRO A 18 10.47 -6.48 2.10
CA PRO A 18 9.17 -6.69 2.71
C PRO A 18 8.45 -5.35 2.91
N GLY A 19 7.26 -5.20 2.30
CA GLY A 19 6.41 -4.01 2.45
C GLY A 19 6.18 -3.21 1.16
N HIS A 20 6.97 -3.42 0.11
CA HIS A 20 6.70 -2.83 -1.21
C HIS A 20 6.04 -3.86 -2.09
N LEU A 21 4.71 -3.83 -2.10
CA LEU A 21 3.87 -4.80 -2.79
C LEU A 21 3.97 -6.18 -2.14
N ARG A 22 2.81 -6.76 -1.84
CA ARG A 22 2.72 -8.02 -1.11
C ARG A 22 3.50 -9.09 -1.88
N PRO A 23 4.51 -9.76 -1.31
CA PRO A 23 5.13 -10.88 -1.98
C PRO A 23 4.16 -12.06 -2.03
N HIS A 24 4.03 -12.66 -3.21
CA HIS A 24 3.72 -14.08 -3.36
C HIS A 24 4.85 -14.71 -4.16
N ASP A 25 5.77 -15.38 -3.48
CA ASP A 25 6.78 -16.36 -3.94
C ASP A 25 7.48 -16.14 -5.30
N GLY A 26 7.53 -14.90 -5.79
CA GLY A 26 8.20 -14.52 -7.04
C GLY A 26 7.59 -15.11 -8.32
N THR A 27 6.46 -15.81 -8.26
CA THR A 27 5.92 -16.57 -9.39
C THR A 27 4.89 -15.82 -10.24
N ARG A 28 4.31 -14.71 -9.75
CA ARG A 28 3.19 -14.00 -10.43
C ARG A 28 3.35 -12.48 -10.43
N PRO A 29 3.01 -11.79 -11.55
CA PRO A 29 3.19 -10.34 -11.68
C PRO A 29 2.24 -9.53 -10.79
N HIS A 30 2.75 -8.46 -10.17
CA HIS A 30 1.96 -7.56 -9.30
C HIS A 30 1.40 -6.34 -10.06
N GLN A 31 0.58 -5.52 -9.36
CA GLN A 31 0.04 -4.29 -9.95
C GLN A 31 1.12 -3.22 -10.15
N VAL A 32 2.18 -3.28 -9.34
CA VAL A 32 3.39 -2.46 -9.50
C VAL A 32 4.63 -3.35 -9.38
N ASP A 33 5.59 -3.23 -10.30
CA ASP A 33 6.88 -3.91 -10.19
C ASP A 33 8.07 -2.97 -10.28
N LEU A 34 9.16 -3.28 -9.57
CA LEU A 34 10.45 -2.64 -9.83
C LEU A 34 11.06 -3.23 -11.10
N VAL A 35 11.35 -2.34 -12.06
CA VAL A 35 12.00 -2.66 -13.34
C VAL A 35 13.31 -1.91 -13.49
N GLY A 36 14.27 -2.53 -14.16
CA GLY A 36 15.51 -1.89 -14.60
C GLY A 36 15.68 -1.96 -16.11
N ASP A 37 16.30 -0.95 -16.70
CA ASP A 37 16.75 -1.03 -18.09
C ASP A 37 17.90 -2.05 -18.25
N GLU A 38 18.15 -2.50 -19.48
CA GLU A 38 19.25 -3.44 -19.78
C GLU A 38 20.62 -2.94 -19.34
N SER A 39 20.82 -1.61 -19.37
CA SER A 39 22.07 -0.96 -18.99
C SER A 39 22.29 -0.90 -17.47
N GLY A 40 21.26 -1.22 -16.66
CA GLY A 40 21.30 -1.14 -15.21
C GLY A 40 21.44 0.28 -14.65
N ASN A 41 21.22 1.31 -15.47
CA ASN A 41 21.42 2.71 -15.11
C ASN A 41 20.11 3.42 -14.75
N THR A 42 18.97 2.91 -15.22
CA THR A 42 17.66 3.49 -14.97
C THR A 42 16.73 2.47 -14.34
N PHE A 43 16.12 2.85 -13.23
CA PHE A 43 15.14 2.02 -12.54
C PHE A 43 13.79 2.73 -12.47
N GLY A 44 12.73 1.96 -12.62
CA GLY A 44 11.37 2.46 -12.62
C GLY A 44 10.40 1.56 -11.87
N ALA A 45 9.25 2.13 -11.52
CA ALA A 45 8.06 1.40 -11.09
C ALA A 45 7.17 1.17 -12.30
N LEU A 46 7.07 -0.07 -12.76
CA LEU A 46 6.12 -0.53 -13.76
C LEU A 46 4.75 -0.70 -13.10
N ARG A 47 3.74 0.03 -13.55
CA ARG A 47 2.36 -0.10 -13.05
C ARG A 47 1.46 -0.59 -14.15
N ARG A 48 0.71 -1.65 -13.86
CA ARG A 48 -0.23 -2.29 -14.78
C ARG A 48 -1.65 -1.83 -14.45
N PHE A 49 -2.43 -1.55 -15.48
CA PHE A 49 -3.82 -1.10 -15.39
C PHE A 49 -4.73 -2.15 -16.00
N ALA A 50 -5.99 -2.18 -15.56
CA ALA A 50 -6.96 -3.13 -16.10
C ALA A 50 -7.27 -2.83 -17.58
N ASP A 51 -7.28 -1.55 -17.95
CA ASP A 51 -7.52 -1.09 -19.31
C ASP A 51 -6.76 0.20 -19.67
N ARG A 52 -6.83 0.60 -20.95
CA ARG A 52 -6.16 1.80 -21.47
C ARG A 52 -6.77 3.10 -20.92
N ARG A 53 -8.04 3.10 -20.50
CA ARG A 53 -8.73 4.28 -19.93
C ARG A 53 -8.22 4.56 -18.52
N GLU A 54 -8.11 3.54 -17.67
CA GLU A 54 -7.47 3.66 -16.35
C GLU A 54 -6.02 4.13 -16.48
N ARG A 55 -5.26 3.57 -17.42
CA ARG A 55 -3.91 4.07 -17.70
C ARG A 55 -3.91 5.56 -18.09
N ALA A 56 -4.81 5.98 -18.97
CA ALA A 56 -4.91 7.38 -19.39
C ALA A 56 -5.26 8.30 -18.21
N ASP A 57 -6.17 7.86 -17.33
CA ASP A 57 -6.54 8.56 -16.11
C ASP A 57 -5.33 8.67 -15.14
N ALA A 58 -4.50 7.62 -15.04
CA ALA A 58 -3.25 7.65 -14.28
C ALA A 58 -2.19 8.57 -14.89
N LEU A 59 -2.08 8.63 -16.22
CA LEU A 59 -1.21 9.58 -16.92
C LEU A 59 -1.65 11.03 -16.71
N ALA A 60 -2.96 11.28 -16.71
CA ALA A 60 -3.51 12.59 -16.37
C ALA A 60 -3.09 13.00 -14.94
N LEU A 61 -3.23 12.10 -13.96
CA LEU A 61 -2.75 12.33 -12.60
C LEU A 61 -1.24 12.63 -12.55
N LEU A 62 -0.40 11.84 -13.21
CA LEU A 62 1.04 12.09 -13.27
C LEU A 62 1.37 13.46 -13.87
N GLY A 63 0.63 13.90 -14.89
CA GLY A 63 0.80 15.21 -15.51
C GLY A 63 0.42 16.39 -14.59
N ILE A 64 -0.51 16.19 -13.65
CA ILE A 64 -1.01 17.24 -12.74
C ILE A 64 -0.13 17.38 -11.49
N GLY A 65 0.49 16.29 -11.05
CA GLY A 65 1.11 16.19 -9.72
C GLY A 65 2.39 17.02 -9.54
N GLY A 66 3.02 17.46 -10.63
CA GLY A 66 4.22 18.29 -10.59
C GLY A 66 5.40 17.59 -9.86
N PRO A 67 6.11 18.26 -8.94
CA PRO A 67 7.29 17.68 -8.28
C PRO A 67 6.94 16.60 -7.24
N ALA A 68 5.67 16.51 -6.82
CA ALA A 68 5.21 15.55 -5.82
C ALA A 68 4.91 14.17 -6.42
N VAL A 69 5.09 13.96 -7.73
CA VAL A 69 4.86 12.67 -8.39
C VAL A 69 6.09 12.24 -9.19
N PRO A 70 6.29 10.93 -9.38
CA PRO A 70 7.31 10.40 -10.27
C PRO A 70 7.21 10.93 -11.70
N ALA A 71 8.37 11.13 -12.33
CA ALA A 71 8.42 11.38 -13.77
C ALA A 71 8.03 10.10 -14.53
N LEU A 72 7.26 10.24 -15.60
CA LEU A 72 7.03 9.16 -16.56
C LEU A 72 8.34 8.85 -17.29
N LEU A 73 8.75 7.59 -17.27
CA LEU A 73 9.93 7.09 -17.99
C LEU A 73 9.54 6.41 -19.29
N ASP A 74 8.47 5.61 -19.28
CA ASP A 74 8.02 4.87 -20.45
C ASP A 74 6.54 4.48 -20.37
N LEU A 75 5.99 4.07 -21.52
CA LEU A 75 4.67 3.48 -21.65
C LEU A 75 4.82 2.07 -22.22
N VAL A 76 4.19 1.08 -21.60
CA VAL A 76 4.19 -0.29 -22.12
C VAL A 76 2.81 -0.56 -22.72
N ASP A 77 2.82 -0.87 -24.00
CA ASP A 77 1.65 -1.06 -24.86
C ASP A 77 1.71 -2.36 -25.67
N ALA A 78 2.61 -3.29 -25.32
CA ALA A 78 2.72 -4.55 -26.04
C ALA A 78 1.41 -5.33 -25.93
N ALA A 79 0.95 -5.92 -27.04
CA ALA A 79 -0.33 -6.61 -27.14
C ALA A 79 -0.52 -7.65 -26.02
N GLU A 80 0.51 -8.44 -25.73
CA GLU A 80 0.44 -9.50 -24.73
C GLU A 80 0.54 -9.02 -23.27
N SER A 81 0.77 -7.72 -23.04
CA SER A 81 0.96 -7.15 -21.71
C SER A 81 -0.21 -6.24 -21.32
N PRO A 82 -0.65 -6.24 -20.04
CA PRO A 82 -1.64 -5.27 -19.60
C PRO A 82 -1.09 -3.84 -19.79
N PRO A 83 -1.95 -2.88 -20.17
CA PRO A 83 -1.53 -1.51 -20.40
C PRO A 83 -0.81 -1.02 -19.16
N ALA A 84 0.40 -0.50 -19.34
CA ALA A 84 1.25 -0.15 -18.21
C ALA A 84 2.02 1.14 -18.43
N VAL A 85 2.44 1.74 -17.32
CA VAL A 85 3.34 2.90 -17.30
C VAL A 85 4.55 2.57 -16.47
N ILE A 86 5.71 3.05 -16.88
CA ILE A 86 6.92 2.98 -16.08
C ILE A 86 7.23 4.39 -15.64
N THR A 87 7.22 4.63 -14.33
CA THR A 87 7.65 5.91 -13.76
C THR A 87 9.00 5.75 -13.10
N ALA A 88 9.70 6.85 -12.85
CA ALA A 88 10.93 6.83 -12.08
C ALA A 88 10.67 6.28 -10.68
N TRP A 89 11.54 5.36 -10.23
CA TRP A 89 11.51 4.86 -8.85
C TRP A 89 12.02 5.92 -7.87
N ALA A 90 13.12 6.60 -8.23
CA ALA A 90 13.68 7.72 -7.50
C ALA A 90 14.07 8.88 -8.46
N PRO A 91 14.21 10.12 -7.98
CA PRO A 91 14.41 11.29 -8.82
C PRO A 91 15.86 11.54 -9.25
N GLY A 92 16.03 11.93 -10.51
CA GLY A 92 17.24 12.57 -11.04
C GLY A 92 18.35 11.60 -11.47
N ARG A 93 19.35 12.14 -12.20
CA ARG A 93 20.61 11.43 -12.50
C ARG A 93 21.37 11.21 -11.18
N SER A 94 20.99 10.18 -10.42
CA SER A 94 21.80 9.70 -9.31
C SER A 94 23.15 9.22 -9.88
N LYS A 95 24.25 9.73 -9.31
CA LYS A 95 25.60 9.17 -9.55
C LYS A 95 25.85 7.92 -8.69
N VAL A 96 24.92 7.60 -7.79
CA VAL A 96 24.97 6.45 -6.91
C VAL A 96 24.31 5.29 -7.66
N PRO A 97 25.06 4.22 -7.99
CA PRO A 97 24.48 3.05 -8.62
C PRO A 97 23.52 2.37 -7.65
N LEU A 98 22.44 1.78 -8.18
CA LEU A 98 21.27 1.40 -7.38
C LEU A 98 21.54 0.21 -6.43
N ASP A 99 22.60 -0.55 -6.68
CA ASP A 99 23.18 -1.53 -5.76
C ASP A 99 23.78 -0.87 -4.49
N GLN A 100 23.86 0.46 -4.43
CA GLN A 100 24.22 1.23 -3.23
C GLN A 100 23.03 2.00 -2.63
N LEU A 101 21.87 2.04 -3.32
CA LEU A 101 20.58 2.48 -2.77
C LEU A 101 19.89 1.35 -1.97
N ILE A 102 20.69 0.48 -1.35
CA ILE A 102 20.26 -0.58 -0.43
C ILE A 102 19.76 0.02 0.91
N GLU A 103 19.75 1.34 1.08
CA GLU A 103 19.02 2.02 2.18
C GLU A 103 17.58 2.39 1.75
N PRO A 104 16.58 2.22 2.63
CA PRO A 104 15.18 2.39 2.26
C PRO A 104 14.80 3.87 2.04
N ASP A 105 14.46 4.24 0.81
CA ASP A 105 14.05 5.61 0.45
C ASP A 105 12.54 5.87 0.65
N ASP A 106 11.72 4.82 0.74
CA ASP A 106 10.29 4.94 1.03
C ASP A 106 10.04 5.24 2.51
N LEU A 107 8.93 5.93 2.76
CA LEU A 107 8.64 6.46 4.09
C LEU A 107 8.32 5.33 5.09
N LEU A 108 7.73 4.21 4.66
CA LEU A 108 7.40 3.09 5.54
C LEU A 108 8.66 2.41 6.07
N ALA A 109 9.61 2.10 5.21
CA ALA A 109 10.84 1.44 5.61
C ALA A 109 11.75 2.35 6.43
N GLN A 110 11.70 3.68 6.21
CA GLN A 110 12.32 4.64 7.14
C GLN A 110 11.66 4.62 8.52
N LEU A 111 10.32 4.53 8.59
CA LEU A 111 9.61 4.37 9.86
C LEU A 111 9.96 3.05 10.54
N HIS A 112 10.07 1.96 9.78
CA HIS A 112 10.50 0.65 10.27
C HIS A 112 11.97 0.62 10.72
N ALA A 113 12.83 1.43 10.10
CA ALA A 113 14.20 1.67 10.53
C ALA A 113 14.31 2.62 11.75
N GLY A 114 13.17 3.06 12.31
CA GLY A 114 13.12 3.88 13.52
C GLY A 114 13.22 5.37 13.29
N ARG A 115 13.22 5.84 12.03
CA ARG A 115 13.21 7.28 11.74
C ARG A 115 11.92 7.90 12.25
N ARG A 116 12.03 9.00 12.99
CA ARG A 116 10.92 9.80 13.50
C ARG A 116 11.15 11.27 13.17
N TRP A 117 10.06 11.99 12.93
CA TRP A 117 10.11 13.41 12.66
C TRP A 117 9.46 14.18 13.79
N LYS A 118 9.93 15.40 14.05
CA LYS A 118 9.18 16.33 14.89
C LYS A 118 7.92 16.79 14.15
N PRO A 119 6.80 17.08 14.84
CA PRO A 119 5.55 17.53 14.23
C PRO A 119 5.73 18.63 13.17
N ALA A 120 6.50 19.67 13.48
CA ALA A 120 6.78 20.77 12.56
C ALA A 120 7.56 20.34 11.30
N ALA A 121 8.44 19.35 11.41
CA ALA A 121 9.20 18.82 10.29
C ALA A 121 8.34 17.89 9.42
N ALA A 122 7.52 17.02 10.04
CA ALA A 122 6.58 16.15 9.33
C ALA A 122 5.59 16.97 8.48
N LEU A 123 4.96 18.00 9.08
CA LEU A 123 4.04 18.88 8.36
C LEU A 123 4.71 19.62 7.19
N ARG A 124 5.97 20.07 7.36
CA ARG A 124 6.74 20.71 6.28
C ARG A 124 7.04 19.76 5.12
N LEU A 125 7.40 18.52 5.41
CA LEU A 125 7.67 17.50 4.39
C LEU A 125 6.44 17.18 3.54
N LEU A 126 5.24 17.32 4.11
CA LEU A 126 3.97 17.08 3.44
C LEU A 126 3.46 18.26 2.60
N VAL A 127 4.07 19.46 2.69
CA VAL A 127 3.63 20.65 1.94
C VAL A 127 3.56 20.41 0.41
N PRO A 128 4.57 19.81 -0.26
CA PRO A 128 4.49 19.53 -1.69
C PRO A 128 3.39 18.53 -2.05
N LEU A 129 3.13 17.55 -1.17
CA LEU A 129 2.05 16.61 -1.33
C LEU A 129 0.69 17.32 -1.23
N GLY A 130 0.49 18.18 -0.23
CA GLY A 130 -0.73 18.98 -0.07
C GLY A 130 -1.08 19.82 -1.31
N ASP A 131 -0.08 20.49 -1.90
CA ASP A 131 -0.22 21.23 -3.16
C ASP A 131 -0.70 20.33 -4.32
N ALA A 132 -0.06 19.16 -4.48
CA ALA A 132 -0.46 18.21 -5.52
C ALA A 132 -1.88 17.65 -5.30
N LEU A 133 -2.25 17.37 -4.06
CA LEU A 133 -3.58 16.88 -3.71
C LEU A 133 -4.70 17.89 -4.03
N ASP A 134 -4.44 19.19 -3.86
CA ASP A 134 -5.39 20.23 -4.28
C ASP A 134 -5.50 20.32 -5.81
N ARG A 135 -4.37 20.26 -6.53
CA ARG A 135 -4.37 20.21 -8.02
C ARG A 135 -5.11 18.99 -8.57
N PHE A 136 -4.96 17.82 -7.94
CA PHE A 136 -5.71 16.62 -8.34
C PHE A 136 -7.20 16.80 -8.17
N ALA A 137 -7.61 17.40 -7.05
CA ALA A 137 -9.01 17.68 -6.78
C ALA A 137 -9.62 18.58 -7.86
N GLU A 138 -8.94 19.66 -8.23
CA GLU A 138 -9.39 20.56 -9.31
C GLU A 138 -9.72 19.82 -10.62
N ARG A 139 -9.04 18.70 -10.88
CA ARG A 139 -9.25 17.84 -12.05
C ARG A 139 -10.18 16.65 -11.81
N GLY A 140 -10.87 16.62 -10.66
CA GLY A 140 -11.89 15.62 -10.33
C GLY A 140 -11.35 14.37 -9.61
N PHE A 141 -10.07 14.34 -9.25
CA PHE A 141 -9.44 13.19 -8.60
C PHE A 141 -9.22 13.43 -7.10
N VAL A 142 -9.44 12.40 -6.27
CA VAL A 142 -9.15 12.46 -4.83
C VAL A 142 -8.34 11.23 -4.40
N PRO A 143 -7.01 11.22 -4.60
CA PRO A 143 -6.20 10.05 -4.26
C PRO A 143 -6.18 9.80 -2.75
N MET A 144 -6.48 8.57 -2.34
CA MET A 144 -6.55 8.17 -0.94
C MET A 144 -5.37 7.28 -0.51
N GLU A 145 -4.53 6.78 -1.41
CA GLU A 145 -3.33 6.01 -1.05
C GLU A 145 -2.18 6.91 -0.56
N LEU A 146 -2.36 7.55 0.58
CA LEU A 146 -1.38 8.44 1.21
C LEU A 146 -0.52 7.72 2.27
N SER A 147 -0.58 6.40 2.34
CA SER A 147 0.15 5.64 3.36
C SER A 147 1.64 5.65 3.10
N PRO A 148 2.49 5.41 4.12
CA PRO A 148 3.94 5.50 3.97
C PRO A 148 4.56 4.60 2.89
N ASP A 149 3.93 3.47 2.53
CA ASP A 149 4.36 2.58 1.44
C ASP A 149 4.14 3.16 0.03
N HIS A 150 3.34 4.21 -0.08
CA HIS A 150 3.07 4.95 -1.31
C HIS A 150 3.86 6.26 -1.41
N LEU A 151 4.74 6.54 -0.45
CA LEU A 151 5.44 7.80 -0.30
C LEU A 151 6.96 7.60 -0.24
N VAL A 152 7.71 8.44 -0.95
CA VAL A 152 9.18 8.45 -0.96
C VAL A 152 9.67 9.83 -0.54
N GLU A 153 10.59 9.92 0.41
CA GLU A 153 11.24 11.18 0.76
C GLU A 153 12.42 11.44 -0.19
N ASN A 154 12.44 12.61 -0.81
CA ASN A 154 13.57 13.01 -1.64
C ASN A 154 13.80 14.53 -1.62
N GLY A 155 15.06 14.95 -1.45
CA GLY A 155 15.45 16.36 -1.61
C GLY A 155 14.75 17.32 -0.64
N GLY A 156 14.30 16.82 0.51
CA GLY A 156 13.56 17.60 1.52
C GLY A 156 12.05 17.72 1.26
N GLY A 157 11.46 16.87 0.41
CA GLY A 157 10.01 16.77 0.22
C GLY A 157 9.55 15.33 -0.04
N ILE A 158 8.25 15.07 0.13
CA ILE A 158 7.64 13.76 -0.11
C ILE A 158 7.04 13.66 -1.52
N ARG A 159 7.20 12.50 -2.16
CA ARG A 159 6.60 12.17 -3.46
C ARG A 159 5.63 11.02 -3.33
N LEU A 160 4.49 11.14 -3.98
CA LEU A 160 3.46 10.11 -4.11
C LEU A 160 3.82 9.17 -5.27
N VAL A 161 4.35 7.99 -4.91
CA VAL A 161 4.70 6.92 -5.86
C VAL A 161 3.60 5.87 -5.99
N GLY A 162 2.57 5.88 -5.15
CA GLY A 162 1.42 4.96 -5.23
C GLY A 162 0.39 5.23 -6.33
N ILE A 163 0.65 6.14 -7.26
CA ILE A 163 -0.36 6.56 -8.25
C ILE A 163 -0.71 5.39 -9.17
N GLY A 164 -1.95 4.91 -9.09
CA GLY A 164 -2.52 3.97 -10.06
C GLY A 164 -2.99 2.62 -9.53
N ARG A 165 -2.93 2.33 -8.21
CA ARG A 165 -3.56 1.11 -7.69
C ARG A 165 -5.09 1.18 -7.70
N HIS A 166 -5.63 2.36 -7.38
CA HIS A 166 -7.06 2.68 -7.44
C HIS A 166 -7.21 4.12 -7.92
N LEU A 167 -7.93 4.34 -9.03
CA LEU A 167 -8.15 5.68 -9.57
C LEU A 167 -9.46 6.23 -9.04
N TYR A 168 -9.35 7.22 -8.13
CA TYR A 168 -10.49 7.75 -7.41
C TYR A 168 -11.15 8.90 -8.17
N ARG A 169 -12.39 8.70 -8.62
CA ARG A 169 -13.23 9.75 -9.17
C ARG A 169 -14.60 9.75 -8.49
N PRO A 170 -14.72 10.46 -7.35
CA PRO A 170 -16.01 10.62 -6.67
C PRO A 170 -17.16 11.07 -7.60
N PRO A 171 -16.95 12.00 -8.56
CA PRO A 171 -18.03 12.40 -9.48
C PRO A 171 -18.53 11.28 -10.42
N GLU A 172 -17.72 10.24 -10.66
CA GLU A 172 -18.05 9.12 -11.55
C GLU A 172 -18.54 7.89 -10.79
N GLY A 173 -18.71 7.96 -9.46
CA GLY A 173 -19.08 6.80 -8.63
C GLY A 173 -18.01 5.70 -8.60
N ARG A 174 -16.80 5.99 -9.09
CA ARG A 174 -15.65 5.07 -9.08
C ARG A 174 -15.03 5.08 -7.69
N LEU A 175 -15.52 4.16 -6.87
CA LEU A 175 -15.09 3.97 -5.49
C LEU A 175 -14.12 2.80 -5.42
N PRO A 176 -13.07 2.91 -4.61
CA PRO A 176 -12.20 1.77 -4.34
C PRO A 176 -12.98 0.73 -3.53
N ASP A 177 -12.67 -0.53 -3.76
CA ASP A 177 -12.91 -1.54 -2.73
C ASP A 177 -11.72 -1.51 -1.74
N ALA A 178 -12.01 -1.49 -0.44
CA ALA A 178 -10.99 -1.52 0.61
C ALA A 178 -10.12 -2.79 0.56
N SER A 179 -10.59 -3.80 -0.16
CA SER A 179 -10.02 -5.13 -0.33
C SER A 179 -8.67 -5.15 -1.07
N GLY A 180 -8.48 -4.27 -2.06
CA GLY A 180 -7.26 -4.11 -2.84
C GLY A 180 -6.23 -3.13 -2.25
N MET A 181 -6.46 -2.62 -1.04
CA MET A 181 -5.57 -1.65 -0.39
C MET A 181 -4.42 -2.34 0.37
N SER A 182 -3.28 -1.66 0.48
CA SER A 182 -2.19 -2.14 1.33
C SER A 182 -2.60 -2.07 2.81
N LEU A 183 -2.05 -2.96 3.65
CA LEU A 183 -2.30 -2.94 5.09
C LEU A 183 -2.03 -1.55 5.72
N PRO A 184 -0.92 -0.84 5.38
CA PRO A 184 -0.72 0.54 5.81
C PRO A 184 -1.81 1.52 5.39
N THR A 185 -2.38 1.37 4.18
CA THR A 185 -3.50 2.19 3.70
C THR A 185 -4.74 1.94 4.55
N THR A 186 -5.09 0.67 4.79
CA THR A 186 -6.23 0.29 5.63
C THR A 186 -6.05 0.79 7.07
N GLN A 187 -4.85 0.66 7.62
CA GLN A 187 -4.53 1.19 8.95
C GLN A 187 -4.66 2.71 8.98
N MET A 188 -4.27 3.44 7.94
CA MET A 188 -4.39 4.90 7.87
C MET A 188 -5.83 5.39 7.67
N LEU A 189 -6.66 4.60 6.99
CA LEU A 189 -8.08 4.89 6.81
C LEU A 189 -8.87 4.80 8.11
N CYS A 190 -8.51 3.89 9.02
CA CYS A 190 -9.20 3.70 10.31
C CYS A 190 -10.73 3.53 10.17
N GLY A 191 -11.21 2.93 9.07
CA GLY A 191 -12.65 2.79 8.81
C GLY A 191 -13.35 4.07 8.31
N ALA A 192 -12.63 5.17 8.09
CA ALA A 192 -13.19 6.46 7.67
C ALA A 192 -13.32 6.62 6.14
N VAL A 193 -13.61 5.54 5.41
CA VAL A 193 -13.82 5.60 3.95
C VAL A 193 -15.24 6.14 3.69
N PRO A 194 -15.40 7.23 2.92
CA PRO A 194 -16.73 7.72 2.57
C PRO A 194 -17.54 6.67 1.80
N GLY A 195 -18.85 6.62 2.05
CA GLY A 195 -19.74 5.61 1.46
C GLY A 195 -19.97 5.81 -0.05
N PRO A 196 -20.68 4.89 -0.72
CA PRO A 196 -20.81 4.91 -2.18
C PRO A 196 -21.52 6.13 -2.81
N GLY A 197 -22.26 6.89 -2.03
CA GLY A 197 -22.92 8.14 -2.45
C GLY A 197 -22.21 9.42 -2.00
N ALA A 198 -21.03 9.31 -1.40
CA ALA A 198 -20.32 10.43 -0.80
C ALA A 198 -19.89 11.47 -1.85
N GLY A 199 -20.23 12.73 -1.59
CA GLY A 199 -19.84 13.85 -2.46
C GLY A 199 -18.35 14.17 -2.38
N ARG A 200 -17.82 14.92 -3.35
CA ARG A 200 -16.39 15.30 -3.39
C ARG A 200 -15.89 15.96 -2.09
N ALA A 201 -16.72 16.74 -1.40
CA ALA A 201 -16.34 17.39 -0.14
C ALA A 201 -16.00 16.38 0.96
N GLU A 202 -16.81 15.34 1.12
CA GLU A 202 -16.62 14.27 2.11
C GLU A 202 -15.32 13.47 1.82
N TRP A 203 -15.03 13.22 0.54
CA TRP A 203 -13.75 12.64 0.12
C TRP A 203 -12.55 13.54 0.43
N ARG A 204 -12.70 14.86 0.30
CA ARG A 204 -11.63 15.81 0.68
C ARG A 204 -11.42 15.86 2.19
N GLU A 205 -12.47 15.76 2.99
CA GLU A 205 -12.37 15.68 4.44
C GLU A 205 -11.66 14.39 4.89
N ALA A 206 -12.04 13.25 4.30
CA ALA A 206 -11.35 11.98 4.56
C ALA A 206 -9.86 12.06 4.18
N GLN A 207 -9.52 12.66 3.03
CA GLN A 207 -8.14 12.85 2.62
C GLN A 207 -7.34 13.75 3.58
N ILE A 208 -7.96 14.82 4.11
CA ILE A 208 -7.36 15.67 5.15
C ILE A 208 -7.11 14.87 6.42
N GLY A 209 -8.07 14.07 6.87
CA GLY A 209 -7.91 13.16 8.00
C GLY A 209 -6.72 12.21 7.80
N MET A 210 -6.56 11.65 6.60
CA MET A 210 -5.44 10.77 6.26
C MET A 210 -4.10 11.51 6.28
N LEU A 211 -4.01 12.73 5.77
CA LEU A 211 -2.78 13.54 5.87
C LEU A 211 -2.38 13.82 7.32
N LEU A 212 -3.35 14.10 8.18
CA LEU A 212 -3.11 14.33 9.61
C LEU A 212 -2.65 13.04 10.29
N ARG A 213 -3.31 11.92 10.02
CA ARG A 213 -2.91 10.61 10.54
C ARG A 213 -1.54 10.17 10.04
N LEU A 214 -1.19 10.45 8.78
CA LEU A 214 0.14 10.23 8.24
C LEU A 214 1.18 11.08 8.99
N ALA A 215 0.91 12.37 9.23
CA ALA A 215 1.81 13.21 10.01
C ALA A 215 1.98 12.70 11.45
N GLY A 216 0.91 12.22 12.08
CA GLY A 216 0.95 11.52 13.36
C GLY A 216 1.82 10.26 13.30
N TRP A 217 1.64 9.41 12.29
CA TRP A 217 2.43 8.19 12.11
C TRP A 217 3.91 8.50 11.88
N MET A 218 4.23 9.53 11.09
CA MET A 218 5.60 10.01 10.94
C MET A 218 6.26 10.37 12.27
N CYS A 219 5.50 10.97 13.20
CA CYS A 219 6.04 11.44 14.47
C CYS A 219 6.07 10.33 15.54
N GLY A 220 4.97 9.60 15.72
CA GLY A 220 4.84 8.57 16.76
C GLY A 220 5.34 7.19 16.35
N GLY A 221 5.38 6.88 15.05
CA GLY A 221 5.78 5.56 14.53
C GLY A 221 4.71 4.47 14.62
N LEU A 222 3.65 4.69 15.41
CA LEU A 222 2.51 3.78 15.50
C LEU A 222 1.47 4.13 14.43
N ALA A 223 1.10 3.13 13.63
CA ALA A 223 0.04 3.29 12.65
C ALA A 223 -1.29 3.68 13.35
N PRO A 224 -2.08 4.61 12.79
CA PRO A 224 -3.29 5.11 13.44
C PRO A 224 -4.32 3.99 13.71
N GLY A 225 -4.53 3.06 12.77
CA GLY A 225 -5.38 1.88 12.99
C GLY A 225 -4.85 0.92 14.06
N SER A 226 -3.55 0.96 14.34
CA SER A 226 -2.91 0.21 15.43
C SER A 226 -2.96 0.94 16.78
N TRP A 227 -3.36 2.22 16.80
CA TRP A 227 -3.62 3.02 18.00
C TRP A 227 -5.08 2.90 18.45
N GLY A 228 -6.03 3.00 17.53
CA GLY A 228 -7.46 2.91 17.83
C GLY A 228 -8.35 3.48 16.73
N VAL A 229 -9.58 3.86 17.09
CA VAL A 229 -10.43 4.70 16.23
C VAL A 229 -9.85 6.12 16.25
N VAL A 230 -9.42 6.62 15.09
CA VAL A 230 -8.75 7.93 14.95
C VAL A 230 -9.63 8.89 14.14
N ASP A 231 -10.84 9.16 14.62
CA ASP A 231 -11.76 10.17 14.09
C ASP A 231 -12.12 11.21 15.16
N GLY A 232 -12.51 12.42 14.74
CA GLY A 232 -12.90 13.51 15.66
C GLY A 232 -11.95 13.70 16.85
N ALA A 233 -12.44 13.42 18.06
CA ALA A 233 -11.68 13.49 19.32
C ALA A 233 -10.51 12.48 19.39
N GLY A 234 -10.66 11.28 18.84
CA GLY A 234 -9.60 10.28 18.78
C GLY A 234 -8.41 10.74 17.92
N GLN A 235 -8.66 11.59 16.91
CA GLN A 235 -7.58 12.20 16.13
C GLN A 235 -6.76 13.22 16.93
N ASP A 236 -7.38 13.99 17.83
CA ASP A 236 -6.66 14.90 18.74
C ASP A 236 -5.77 14.10 19.69
N GLU A 237 -6.32 13.08 20.34
CA GLU A 237 -5.56 12.21 21.24
C GLU A 237 -4.39 11.52 20.55
N TYR A 238 -4.59 10.96 19.35
CA TYR A 238 -3.54 10.34 18.56
C TYR A 238 -2.41 11.33 18.19
N LEU A 239 -2.77 12.53 17.72
CA LEU A 239 -1.78 13.55 17.37
C LEU A 239 -1.03 14.05 18.60
N ARG A 240 -1.70 14.27 19.74
CA ARG A 240 -1.05 14.64 21.00
C ARG A 240 -0.10 13.57 21.50
N ALA A 241 -0.51 12.30 21.44
CA ALA A 241 0.34 11.15 21.77
C ALA A 241 1.56 11.06 20.84
N SER A 242 1.39 11.47 19.58
CA SER A 242 2.47 11.58 18.58
C SER A 242 3.31 12.85 18.71
N GLY A 243 3.07 13.68 19.74
CA GLY A 243 3.87 14.85 20.08
C GLY A 243 3.36 16.20 19.56
N PHE A 244 2.23 16.25 18.85
CA PHE A 244 1.63 17.52 18.41
C PHE A 244 1.09 18.31 19.61
N ALA A 245 1.16 19.64 19.54
CA ALA A 245 0.58 20.50 20.56
C ALA A 245 -0.95 20.66 20.38
N SER A 246 -1.42 20.58 19.14
CA SER A 246 -2.83 20.69 18.78
C SER A 246 -3.12 19.99 17.45
N VAL A 247 -4.39 19.71 17.16
CA VAL A 247 -4.80 19.24 15.82
C VAL A 247 -4.62 20.37 14.80
N PRO A 248 -3.77 20.18 13.76
CA PRO A 248 -3.65 21.16 12.69
C PRO A 248 -4.98 21.38 11.96
N SER A 249 -5.35 22.63 11.73
CA SER A 249 -6.50 22.99 10.89
C SER A 249 -6.05 23.08 9.43
N LEU A 250 -6.36 22.03 8.65
CA LEU A 250 -6.08 21.98 7.23
C LEU A 250 -7.32 22.34 6.43
N VAL A 251 -7.16 23.08 5.33
CA VAL A 251 -8.26 23.55 4.48
C VAL A 251 -8.08 23.03 3.05
N ALA A 252 -9.09 22.32 2.54
CA ALA A 252 -9.10 21.84 1.16
C ALA A 252 -8.99 23.02 0.17
N GLY A 253 -8.15 22.89 -0.86
CA GLY A 253 -7.82 23.96 -1.81
C GLY A 253 -6.71 24.91 -1.32
N ARG A 254 -6.26 24.79 -0.06
CA ARG A 254 -5.16 25.57 0.54
C ARG A 254 -4.28 24.68 1.44
N LEU A 255 -4.13 23.40 1.12
CA LEU A 255 -3.42 22.44 1.95
C LEU A 255 -1.95 22.81 2.15
N ALA A 256 -1.25 23.20 1.09
CA ALA A 256 0.15 23.60 1.17
C ALA A 256 0.38 24.77 2.14
N GLU A 257 -0.46 25.80 2.06
CA GLU A 257 -0.39 26.98 2.92
C GLU A 257 -0.75 26.64 4.37
N THR A 258 -1.83 25.89 4.59
CA THR A 258 -2.29 25.51 5.93
C THR A 258 -1.34 24.53 6.62
N LEU A 259 -0.72 23.60 5.89
CA LEU A 259 0.37 22.74 6.39
C LEU A 259 1.59 23.56 6.80
N ALA A 260 2.01 24.53 5.99
CA ALA A 260 3.15 25.39 6.29
C ALA A 260 2.90 26.28 7.53
N SER A 261 1.69 26.81 7.67
CA SER A 261 1.24 27.57 8.84
C SER A 261 1.21 26.69 10.09
N ALA A 262 0.60 25.51 10.01
CA ALA A 262 0.55 24.55 11.12
C ALA A 262 1.96 24.13 11.57
N ALA A 263 2.89 23.94 10.64
CA ALA A 263 4.28 23.64 10.98
C ALA A 263 4.96 24.78 11.76
N ALA A 264 4.64 26.04 11.47
CA ALA A 264 5.15 27.18 12.22
C ALA A 264 4.53 27.27 13.63
N VAL A 265 3.24 26.95 13.77
CA VAL A 265 2.55 26.86 15.06
C VAL A 265 3.16 25.75 15.92
N GLU A 266 3.31 24.54 15.38
CA GLU A 266 3.90 23.41 16.10
C GLU A 266 5.35 23.68 16.55
N ARG A 267 6.15 24.35 15.71
CA ARG A 267 7.50 24.79 16.10
C ARG A 267 7.48 25.73 17.30
N THR A 268 6.54 26.66 17.31
CA THR A 268 6.39 27.62 18.41
C THR A 268 5.93 26.91 19.68
N ALA A 269 4.98 25.99 19.56
CA ALA A 269 4.47 25.21 20.69
C ALA A 269 5.50 24.21 21.25
N GLU A 270 6.35 23.61 20.41
CA GLU A 270 7.50 22.82 20.85
C GLU A 270 8.47 23.68 21.67
N ALA A 271 8.82 24.87 21.18
CA ALA A 271 9.68 25.80 21.91
C ALA A 271 9.07 26.20 23.26
N GLU A 272 7.77 26.53 23.31
CA GLU A 272 7.09 26.84 24.56
C GLU A 272 7.03 25.66 25.53
N ARG A 273 6.73 24.44 25.06
CA ARG A 273 6.72 23.23 25.90
C ARG A 273 8.09 22.97 26.51
N ARG A 274 9.15 23.11 25.72
CA ARG A 274 10.53 22.98 26.22
C ARG A 274 10.83 24.01 27.29
N VAL A 275 10.38 25.26 27.13
CA VAL A 275 10.53 26.30 28.16
C VAL A 275 9.72 25.96 29.41
N ARG A 276 8.45 25.54 29.29
CA ARG A 276 7.60 25.20 30.45
C ARG A 276 8.13 24.01 31.26
N GLY A 277 8.68 23.01 30.57
CA GLY A 277 9.29 21.84 31.21
C GLY A 277 10.69 22.10 31.78
N ALA A 278 11.26 23.29 31.58
CA ALA A 278 12.64 23.55 31.97
C ALA A 278 12.81 23.46 33.49
N SER A 279 13.63 22.52 33.93
CA SER A 279 14.04 22.37 35.33
C SER A 279 15.20 23.30 35.67
N CYS A 280 16.01 23.68 34.67
CA CYS A 280 17.12 24.60 34.83
C CYS A 280 17.36 25.43 33.56
N VAL A 281 17.76 26.69 33.74
CA VAL A 281 18.18 27.59 32.67
C VAL A 281 19.60 28.08 32.95
N VAL A 282 20.53 27.80 32.03
CA VAL A 282 21.90 28.28 32.08
C VAL A 282 22.12 29.46 31.13
N LEU A 283 22.71 30.52 31.66
CA LEU A 283 22.91 31.80 30.99
C LEU A 283 24.41 32.11 30.89
N PHE A 284 24.85 32.60 29.73
CA PHE A 284 26.23 33.03 29.52
C PHE A 284 26.28 34.40 28.86
N ASP A 285 26.92 35.37 29.52
CA ASP A 285 27.20 36.70 28.98
C ASP A 285 28.71 36.83 28.72
N GLU A 286 29.11 36.74 27.45
CA GLU A 286 30.52 36.81 27.07
C GLU A 286 31.13 38.18 27.43
N ALA A 287 30.35 39.27 27.36
CA ALA A 287 30.86 40.62 27.62
C ALA A 287 31.18 40.81 29.11
N ALA A 288 30.35 40.26 30.00
CA ALA A 288 30.53 40.35 31.45
C ALA A 288 31.74 39.54 31.98
N CYS A 289 32.20 38.55 31.23
CA CYS A 289 33.34 37.70 31.60
C CYS A 289 34.70 38.25 31.13
N ARG A 290 34.73 39.34 30.36
CA ARG A 290 35.98 39.97 29.90
C ARG A 290 36.63 40.84 30.97
N SER A 291 37.91 41.14 30.75
CA SER A 291 38.58 42.15 31.54
C SER A 291 37.85 43.48 31.39
N SER A 292 37.50 44.08 32.51
CA SER A 292 36.84 45.38 32.56
C SER A 292 37.47 46.18 33.70
N HIS A 293 37.33 47.49 33.67
CA HIS A 293 37.57 48.28 34.86
C HIS A 293 36.29 48.31 35.69
N GLU A 294 36.42 48.33 37.02
CA GLU A 294 35.29 48.64 37.90
C GLU A 294 34.50 49.85 37.38
N THR A 295 33.19 49.85 37.60
CA THR A 295 32.38 50.98 37.15
C THR A 295 32.78 52.25 37.92
N ARG A 296 32.54 53.42 37.33
CA ARG A 296 32.81 54.70 38.02
C ARG A 296 32.07 54.79 39.36
N ASP A 297 30.88 54.22 39.46
CA ASP A 297 30.07 54.30 40.68
C ASP A 297 30.58 53.32 41.76
N GLU A 298 30.96 52.09 41.41
CA GLU A 298 31.62 51.16 42.34
C GLU A 298 32.96 51.71 42.84
N TRP A 299 33.75 52.28 41.92
CA TRP A 299 35.00 52.96 42.26
C TRP A 299 34.75 54.09 43.26
N LYS A 300 33.84 55.02 42.95
CA LYS A 300 33.48 56.13 43.85
C LYS A 300 32.96 55.65 45.20
N GLN A 301 32.10 54.63 45.21
CA GLN A 301 31.54 54.06 46.42
C GLN A 301 32.64 53.47 47.31
N SER A 302 33.63 52.80 46.72
CA SER A 302 34.76 52.24 47.46
C SER A 302 35.71 53.29 48.06
N LEU A 303 35.59 54.55 47.63
CA LEU A 303 36.36 55.69 48.12
C LEU A 303 35.59 56.51 49.17
N VAL A 304 34.33 56.15 49.47
CA VAL A 304 33.54 56.80 50.52
C VAL A 304 34.16 56.48 51.89
N GLY A 305 34.35 57.50 52.72
CA GLY A 305 35.01 57.40 54.03
C GLY A 305 36.53 57.54 54.00
N GLU A 306 37.16 57.48 52.83
CA GLU A 306 38.61 57.68 52.68
C GLU A 306 38.99 59.17 52.72
N ARG A 307 40.20 59.49 53.21
CA ARG A 307 40.77 60.84 53.16
C ARG A 307 41.51 61.05 51.85
N LEU A 308 40.90 61.75 50.90
CA LEU A 308 41.40 61.91 49.54
C LEU A 308 41.98 63.30 49.31
N SER A 309 43.07 63.37 48.55
CA SER A 309 43.61 64.63 48.03
C SER A 309 42.76 65.11 46.86
N ALA A 310 42.28 66.35 46.95
CA ALA A 310 41.49 67.02 45.91
C ALA A 310 42.07 68.40 45.60
N SER A 311 41.95 68.81 44.35
CA SER A 311 42.32 70.16 43.91
C SER A 311 41.10 71.06 43.92
N VAL A 312 41.24 72.28 44.42
CA VAL A 312 40.17 73.28 44.36
C VAL A 312 40.09 73.81 42.93
N VAL A 313 38.95 73.62 42.27
CA VAL A 313 38.72 74.03 40.88
C VAL A 313 37.82 75.24 40.75
N GLU A 314 36.99 75.53 41.75
CA GLU A 314 36.13 76.71 41.81
C GLU A 314 35.91 77.08 43.28
N VAL A 315 35.91 78.37 43.60
CA VAL A 315 35.59 78.87 44.95
C VAL A 315 34.50 79.93 44.81
N ALA A 316 33.37 79.69 45.46
CA ALA A 316 32.31 80.66 45.64
C ALA A 316 32.22 81.03 47.12
N LYS A 317 31.44 82.07 47.44
CA LYS A 317 31.30 82.53 48.83
C LYS A 317 30.77 81.44 49.76
N ASP A 318 29.91 80.55 49.27
CA ASP A 318 29.16 79.57 50.08
C ASP A 318 29.59 78.11 49.85
N ARG A 319 30.39 77.84 48.82
CA ARG A 319 30.83 76.49 48.43
C ARG A 319 32.21 76.52 47.77
N VAL A 320 32.95 75.43 47.93
CA VAL A 320 34.19 75.15 47.21
C VAL A 320 33.95 73.94 46.32
N ARG A 321 34.21 74.05 45.03
CA ARG A 321 34.22 72.89 44.13
C ARG A 321 35.62 72.29 44.13
N VAL A 322 35.67 71.02 44.46
CA VAL A 322 36.90 70.24 44.56
C VAL A 322 36.88 69.13 43.50
N GLU A 323 38.04 68.82 42.94
CA GLU A 323 38.26 67.76 41.96
C GLU A 323 39.27 66.76 42.52
N VAL A 324 38.80 65.55 42.78
CA VAL A 324 39.67 64.41 43.11
C VAL A 324 40.26 63.87 41.81
N LEU A 325 41.59 63.75 41.77
CA LEU A 325 42.35 63.18 40.66
C LEU A 325 42.79 61.76 41.03
N ALA A 326 42.39 60.79 40.22
CA ALA A 326 42.80 59.40 40.38
C ALA A 326 44.09 59.07 39.62
N ASP A 327 44.82 58.04 40.04
CA ASP A 327 46.07 57.55 39.41
C ASP A 327 45.92 56.95 37.99
N GLY A 328 44.89 57.34 37.23
CA GLY A 328 44.62 56.91 35.85
C GLY A 328 44.01 58.03 34.98
N SER A 329 44.22 59.29 35.35
CA SER A 329 43.66 60.49 34.68
C SER A 329 42.14 60.67 34.78
N GLU A 330 41.46 59.90 35.64
CA GLU A 330 40.04 60.13 35.92
C GLU A 330 39.84 61.26 36.94
N LYS A 331 38.86 62.12 36.65
CA LYS A 331 38.52 63.32 37.43
C LYS A 331 37.15 63.18 38.04
N TRP A 332 37.03 63.47 39.34
CA TRP A 332 35.76 63.42 40.06
C TRP A 332 35.48 64.74 40.79
N PRO A 333 34.66 65.64 40.20
CA PRO A 333 34.34 66.93 40.80
C PRO A 333 33.11 66.88 41.71
N PHE A 334 33.11 67.63 42.81
CA PHE A 334 31.94 67.87 43.67
C PHE A 334 32.04 69.18 44.45
N ASN A 335 30.91 69.63 44.98
CA ASN A 335 30.81 70.84 45.81
C ASN A 335 30.87 70.47 47.30
N VAL A 336 31.70 71.18 48.04
CA VAL A 336 31.74 71.18 49.51
C VAL A 336 31.21 72.53 49.99
N TYR A 337 30.07 72.52 50.67
CA TYR A 337 29.47 73.72 51.24
C TYR A 337 30.21 74.15 52.52
N TRP A 338 30.14 75.44 52.87
CA TRP A 338 30.88 76.04 53.99
C TRP A 338 30.70 75.30 55.33
N GLN A 339 29.54 74.71 55.58
CA GLN A 339 29.22 73.90 56.78
C GLN A 339 30.11 72.66 56.92
N ASN A 340 30.59 72.13 55.78
CA ASN A 340 31.41 70.92 55.69
C ASN A 340 32.89 71.27 55.45
N THR A 341 33.36 72.37 56.02
CA THR A 341 34.77 72.79 56.00
C THR A 341 35.29 73.00 57.42
N PRO A 342 36.62 72.91 57.68
CA PRO A 342 37.18 73.16 59.01
C PRO A 342 36.88 74.57 59.53
N GLU A 343 36.71 75.55 58.64
CA GLU A 343 36.32 76.93 58.97
C GLU A 343 34.89 76.97 59.51
N GLY A 344 33.97 76.20 58.89
CA GLY A 344 32.59 76.02 59.31
C GLY A 344 32.44 75.41 60.70
N GLU A 345 33.32 74.46 61.06
CA GLU A 345 33.30 73.84 62.39
C GLU A 345 33.85 74.73 63.50
N ARG A 346 34.79 75.64 63.18
CA ARG A 346 35.44 76.52 64.18
C ARG A 346 34.58 77.72 64.60
N LYS A 347 33.50 78.06 63.86
CA LYS A 347 32.65 79.23 64.14
C LYS A 347 31.17 78.88 64.13
N GLY A 348 30.52 78.94 65.29
CA GLY A 348 29.09 78.66 65.45
C GLY A 348 28.09 79.70 64.90
N SER A 349 28.42 80.53 63.90
CA SER A 349 27.48 81.53 63.37
C SER A 349 27.51 81.73 61.85
N ARG A 350 26.31 82.05 61.31
CA ARG A 350 25.89 82.35 59.92
C ARG A 350 27.00 82.72 58.92
N PHE A 351 27.17 81.85 57.93
CA PHE A 351 27.84 82.06 56.65
C PHE A 351 29.33 82.45 56.71
N ILE A 352 30.17 81.61 56.11
CA ILE A 352 31.62 81.87 55.97
C ILE A 352 31.90 82.07 54.49
N ASP A 353 32.47 83.21 54.13
CA ASP A 353 32.97 83.47 52.78
C ASP A 353 34.23 82.63 52.52
N LEU A 354 34.07 81.53 51.77
CA LEU A 354 35.16 80.59 51.51
C LEU A 354 36.25 81.15 50.58
N THR A 355 36.00 82.27 49.89
CA THR A 355 36.98 82.91 48.98
C THR A 355 38.23 83.45 49.71
N ALA A 356 38.12 83.70 51.01
CA ALA A 356 39.25 84.12 51.84
C ALA A 356 40.11 82.94 52.34
N SER A 357 39.59 81.71 52.31
CA SER A 357 40.22 80.52 52.91
C SER A 357 40.72 79.50 51.88
N TYR A 358 40.19 79.54 50.65
CA TYR A 358 40.54 78.61 49.58
C TYR A 358 40.84 79.37 48.30
N SER A 359 41.85 78.92 47.56
CA SER A 359 42.21 79.46 46.25
C SER A 359 42.18 78.35 45.19
N VAL A 360 41.78 78.71 43.97
CA VAL A 360 41.80 77.80 42.82
C VAL A 360 43.24 77.31 42.61
N GLY A 361 43.40 75.99 42.45
CA GLY A 361 44.69 75.32 42.34
C GLY A 361 45.24 74.79 43.67
N SER A 362 44.69 75.20 44.82
CA SER A 362 45.11 74.66 46.12
C SER A 362 44.69 73.19 46.30
N VAL A 363 45.54 72.41 46.96
CA VAL A 363 45.26 71.01 47.31
C VAL A 363 44.65 70.94 48.70
N VAL A 364 43.48 70.32 48.82
CA VAL A 364 42.73 70.11 50.05
C VAL A 364 42.48 68.62 50.28
N THR A 365 42.27 68.23 51.53
CA THR A 365 41.90 66.85 51.87
C THR A 365 40.41 66.77 52.10
N VAL A 366 39.74 65.85 51.41
CA VAL A 366 38.29 65.66 51.47
C VAL A 366 37.93 64.24 51.88
N VAL A 367 36.88 64.11 52.68
CA VAL A 367 36.25 62.83 53.01
C VAL A 367 34.86 62.83 52.42
N VAL A 368 34.61 61.94 51.47
CA VAL A 368 33.28 61.78 50.86
C VAL A 368 32.40 60.95 51.81
N SER A 369 31.23 61.47 52.15
CA SER A 369 30.29 60.85 53.10
C SER A 369 29.19 60.05 52.39
N SER A 370 28.78 60.46 51.19
CA SER A 370 27.87 59.74 50.32
C SER A 370 28.08 60.14 48.86
N ILE A 371 27.81 59.22 47.93
CA ILE A 371 27.81 59.51 46.48
C ILE A 371 26.42 59.83 45.94
N ARG A 372 25.34 59.53 46.69
CA ARG A 372 23.93 59.81 46.33
C ARG A 372 23.08 60.12 47.59
N PRO A 373 22.73 61.39 47.87
CA PRO A 373 23.23 62.60 47.22
C PRO A 373 24.72 62.78 47.53
N MET A 374 25.45 63.42 46.60
CA MET A 374 26.90 63.56 46.71
C MET A 374 27.26 64.55 47.83
N THR A 375 27.83 64.06 48.93
CA THR A 375 28.21 64.86 50.10
C THR A 375 29.65 64.58 50.49
N ALA A 376 30.40 65.63 50.79
CA ALA A 376 31.79 65.54 51.21
C ALA A 376 32.16 66.67 52.16
N LYS A 377 33.21 66.45 52.94
CA LYS A 377 33.73 67.40 53.93
C LYS A 377 35.23 67.61 53.74
N VAL A 378 35.69 68.86 53.76
CA VAL A 378 37.12 69.19 53.84
C VAL A 378 37.59 68.97 55.28
N VAL A 379 38.72 68.29 55.45
CA VAL A 379 39.30 67.97 56.76
C VAL A 379 40.77 68.36 56.83
N ALA A 380 41.27 68.65 58.02
CA ALA A 380 42.68 68.94 58.23
C ALA A 380 43.55 67.66 58.09
N GLY A 381 44.80 67.82 57.64
CA GLY A 381 45.77 66.73 57.46
C GLY A 381 45.97 66.30 56.01
N ALA A 382 46.96 65.45 55.76
CA ALA A 382 47.27 64.96 54.41
C ALA A 382 46.25 63.90 53.95
N GLY A 383 45.82 64.00 52.68
CA GLY A 383 44.98 63.02 52.00
C GLY A 383 45.78 62.14 51.06
N ALA A 384 45.36 60.89 50.89
CA ALA A 384 45.95 59.98 49.90
C ALA A 384 45.45 60.32 48.49
N ARG A 385 46.22 59.97 47.45
CA ARG A 385 45.71 60.00 46.07
C ARG A 385 44.64 58.95 45.90
N ALA A 386 43.59 59.27 45.14
CA ALA A 386 42.58 58.29 44.81
C ALA A 386 43.18 57.21 43.90
N ARG A 387 43.04 55.95 44.32
CA ARG A 387 43.49 54.82 43.51
C ARG A 387 42.86 54.85 42.12
N ALA A 388 43.59 54.41 41.10
CA ALA A 388 43.04 54.16 39.78
C ALA A 388 41.91 53.10 39.83
N ARG A 389 41.09 53.08 38.78
CA ARG A 389 40.06 52.06 38.67
C ARG A 389 40.67 50.68 38.57
N ARG A 390 40.33 49.78 39.49
CA ARG A 390 40.84 48.40 39.50
C ARG A 390 40.45 47.72 38.19
N SER A 391 41.42 47.09 37.54
CA SER A 391 41.14 46.12 36.49
C SER A 391 40.56 44.89 37.16
N VAL A 392 39.33 44.57 36.81
CA VAL A 392 38.70 43.32 37.14
C VAL A 392 39.29 42.27 36.18
N PRO A 393 39.95 41.22 36.70
CA PRO A 393 40.50 40.17 35.85
C PRO A 393 39.35 39.46 35.11
N PRO A 394 39.59 39.00 33.86
CA PRO A 394 38.59 38.24 33.12
C PRO A 394 38.24 36.96 33.87
N VAL A 395 36.98 36.55 33.77
CA VAL A 395 36.53 35.26 34.27
C VAL A 395 36.65 34.26 33.12
N GLN A 396 37.68 33.41 33.18
CA GLN A 396 37.86 32.32 32.22
C GLN A 396 37.02 31.13 32.64
N VAL A 397 35.83 31.02 32.05
CA VAL A 397 34.90 29.90 32.25
C VAL A 397 34.52 29.32 30.90
N ASN A 398 34.47 27.99 30.82
CA ASN A 398 33.86 27.28 29.71
C ASN A 398 32.37 27.04 30.03
N PRO A 399 31.44 27.80 29.45
CA PRO A 399 30.02 27.69 29.77
C PRO A 399 29.44 26.33 29.36
N GLU A 400 29.99 25.67 28.34
CA GLU A 400 29.53 24.34 27.93
C GLU A 400 29.80 23.29 29.02
N SER A 401 30.92 23.39 29.74
CA SER A 401 31.17 22.50 30.90
C SER A 401 30.10 22.64 31.99
N VAL A 402 29.57 23.85 32.19
CA VAL A 402 28.50 24.10 33.16
C VAL A 402 27.19 23.48 32.67
N ARG A 403 26.85 23.67 31.39
CA ARG A 403 25.65 23.06 30.78
C ARG A 403 25.68 21.54 30.85
N LEU A 404 26.82 20.90 30.54
CA LEU A 404 26.94 19.44 30.58
C LEU A 404 26.77 18.88 32.00
N GLY A 405 27.32 19.54 33.02
CA GLY A 405 27.07 19.15 34.42
C GLY A 405 25.61 19.34 34.84
N LEU A 406 24.96 20.41 34.37
CA LEU A 406 23.53 20.62 34.64
C LEU A 406 22.66 19.59 33.90
N LEU A 407 23.04 19.18 32.68
CA LEU A 407 22.35 18.10 31.94
C LEU A 407 22.48 16.75 32.67
N GLU A 408 23.60 16.49 33.33
CA GLU A 408 23.77 15.30 34.18
C GLU A 408 22.83 15.33 35.39
N GLU A 409 22.63 16.50 36.02
CA GLU A 409 21.77 16.67 37.20
C GLU A 409 20.27 16.69 36.86
N HIS A 410 19.91 17.47 35.85
CA HIS A 410 18.55 17.86 35.54
C HIS A 410 17.99 17.19 34.28
N GLY A 411 18.80 16.40 33.57
CA GLY A 411 18.40 15.70 32.36
C GLY A 411 18.18 16.64 31.16
N PRO A 412 17.35 16.25 30.19
CA PRO A 412 17.18 16.96 28.91
C PRO A 412 16.50 18.34 29.03
N ASP A 413 15.93 18.65 30.20
CA ASP A 413 15.15 19.85 30.47
C ASP A 413 15.99 21.11 30.74
N VAL A 414 17.32 21.01 30.58
CA VAL A 414 18.21 22.17 30.68
C VAL A 414 18.12 23.03 29.41
N ILE A 415 17.82 24.32 29.59
CA ILE A 415 17.88 25.31 28.53
C ILE A 415 19.14 26.14 28.66
N ALA A 416 19.87 26.30 27.57
CA ALA A 416 21.11 27.06 27.54
C ALA A 416 21.01 28.25 26.60
N VAL A 417 21.30 29.44 27.11
CA VAL A 417 21.18 30.71 26.39
C VAL A 417 22.46 31.51 26.55
N ALA A 418 23.06 31.90 25.44
CA ALA A 418 24.28 32.69 25.41
C ALA A 418 24.04 34.02 24.68
N ALA A 419 24.44 35.12 25.32
CA ALA A 419 24.53 36.39 24.62
C ALA A 419 25.95 36.62 24.11
N LEU A 420 26.04 36.82 22.80
CA LEU A 420 27.25 37.27 22.14
C LEU A 420 26.96 38.47 21.26
N PRO A 421 27.74 39.55 21.36
CA PRO A 421 27.63 40.69 20.46
C PRO A 421 27.77 40.25 18.99
N ALA A 422 27.05 40.88 18.06
CA ALA A 422 27.07 40.60 16.62
C ALA A 422 28.47 40.30 16.05
N HIS A 423 29.46 41.15 16.35
CA HIS A 423 30.85 41.03 15.88
C HIS A 423 31.60 39.77 16.38
N ARG A 424 31.01 39.02 17.32
CA ARG A 424 31.59 37.83 17.97
C ARG A 424 30.79 36.57 17.73
N GLN A 425 29.68 36.63 17.00
CA GLN A 425 28.92 35.45 16.60
C GLN A 425 29.71 34.51 15.67
N ALA A 426 30.81 35.00 15.07
CA ALA A 426 31.78 34.18 14.33
C ALA A 426 32.97 33.67 15.17
N SER A 427 32.99 33.92 16.49
CA SER A 427 34.10 33.53 17.37
C SER A 427 34.17 32.01 17.60
N ALA A 428 35.32 31.55 18.11
CA ALA A 428 35.52 30.14 18.46
C ALA A 428 34.50 29.63 19.48
N MET A 429 34.23 30.43 20.50
CA MET A 429 33.23 30.17 21.54
C MET A 429 31.82 30.14 20.94
N ALA A 430 31.45 31.11 20.10
CA ALA A 430 30.13 31.14 19.47
C ALA A 430 29.84 29.88 18.64
N ALA A 431 30.83 29.42 17.88
CA ALA A 431 30.71 28.18 17.11
C ALA A 431 30.65 26.91 17.99
N LEU A 432 31.35 26.90 19.14
CA LEU A 432 31.23 25.81 20.12
C LEU A 432 29.80 25.75 20.69
N LEU A 433 29.32 26.88 21.22
CA LEU A 433 28.02 26.96 21.88
C LEU A 433 26.87 26.71 20.91
N SER A 434 26.95 27.30 19.71
CA SER A 434 25.96 27.02 18.65
C SER A 434 25.91 25.55 18.26
N GLY A 435 27.07 24.88 18.14
CA GLY A 435 27.14 23.45 17.83
C GLY A 435 26.65 22.55 18.97
N ALA A 436 26.76 23.02 20.22
CA ALA A 436 26.26 22.35 21.41
C ALA A 436 24.77 22.61 21.70
N GLY A 437 24.08 23.38 20.84
CA GLY A 437 22.65 23.64 20.98
C GLY A 437 22.28 24.78 21.93
N TRP A 438 23.21 25.71 22.21
CA TRP A 438 22.89 26.95 22.91
C TRP A 438 22.07 27.88 22.02
N LEU A 439 21.09 28.55 22.62
CA LEU A 439 20.38 29.65 21.98
C LEU A 439 21.28 30.89 22.00
N MET A 440 21.71 31.31 20.81
CA MET A 440 22.57 32.47 20.63
C MET A 440 21.71 33.72 20.40
N LEU A 441 21.95 34.79 21.15
CA LEU A 441 21.21 36.04 21.02
C LEU A 441 22.08 37.28 21.26
N GLU A 442 21.55 38.44 20.89
CA GLU A 442 22.15 39.73 21.26
C GLU A 442 21.85 40.06 22.73
N PRO A 443 22.78 40.67 23.49
CA PRO A 443 22.61 40.96 24.91
C PRO A 443 21.33 41.73 25.27
N GLU A 444 20.79 42.54 24.36
CA GLU A 444 19.54 43.28 24.50
C GLU A 444 18.32 42.37 24.73
N ARG A 445 18.35 41.14 24.20
CA ARG A 445 17.21 40.22 24.21
C ARG A 445 17.12 39.35 25.47
N PHE A 446 18.09 39.45 26.39
CA PHE A 446 18.05 38.70 27.65
C PHE A 446 16.80 38.99 28.48
N GLY A 447 16.36 40.26 28.51
CA GLY A 447 15.15 40.65 29.23
C GLY A 447 13.91 39.90 28.74
N ASP A 448 13.73 39.82 27.43
CA ASP A 448 12.58 39.14 26.80
C ASP A 448 12.60 37.62 27.07
N VAL A 449 13.79 37.02 26.98
CA VAL A 449 13.97 35.58 27.24
C VAL A 449 13.71 35.26 28.70
N LEU A 450 14.26 36.04 29.65
CA LEU A 450 14.03 35.83 31.08
C LEU A 450 12.58 36.10 31.48
N ALA A 451 11.93 37.11 30.88
CA ALA A 451 10.50 37.34 31.08
C ALA A 451 9.68 36.12 30.60
N THR A 452 10.06 35.52 29.48
CA THR A 452 9.41 34.32 28.95
C THR A 452 9.64 33.10 29.85
N VAL A 453 10.89 32.86 30.29
CA VAL A 453 11.25 31.77 31.21
C VAL A 453 10.50 31.93 32.53
N ARG A 454 10.48 33.12 33.13
CA ARG A 454 9.75 33.35 34.40
C ARG A 454 8.25 33.13 34.27
N ARG A 455 7.67 33.52 33.14
CA ARG A 455 6.24 33.34 32.88
C ARG A 455 5.88 31.85 32.68
N LEU A 456 6.74 31.09 32.00
CA LEU A 456 6.43 29.74 31.56
C LEU A 456 7.00 28.64 32.48
N ALA A 457 8.13 28.88 33.13
CA ALA A 457 8.81 27.97 34.06
C ALA A 457 9.33 28.73 35.30
N PRO A 458 8.42 29.20 36.18
CA PRO A 458 8.78 30.00 37.35
C PRO A 458 9.64 29.24 38.37
N SER A 459 9.60 27.90 38.37
CA SER A 459 10.37 27.03 39.26
C SER A 459 11.74 26.61 38.71
N ALA A 460 12.09 27.02 37.49
CA ALA A 460 13.35 26.63 36.89
C ALA A 460 14.53 27.25 37.66
N ARG A 461 15.51 26.43 38.03
CA ARG A 461 16.76 26.91 38.64
C ARG A 461 17.53 27.75 37.64
N ILE A 462 17.89 28.99 37.98
CA ILE A 462 18.65 29.86 37.08
C ILE A 462 20.13 29.85 37.46
N VAL A 463 20.98 29.47 36.50
CA VAL A 463 22.43 29.38 36.65
C VAL A 463 23.11 30.30 35.65
N VAL A 464 24.06 31.10 36.09
CA VAL A 464 24.90 31.94 35.24
C VAL A 464 26.29 31.34 35.20
N ALA A 465 26.73 30.94 34.00
CA ALA A 465 28.11 30.52 33.78
C ALA A 465 29.00 31.78 33.71
N GLY A 466 29.80 32.03 34.75
CA GLY A 466 30.60 33.24 34.88
C GLY A 466 29.85 34.37 35.62
N ARG A 467 30.07 35.62 35.19
CA ARG A 467 29.47 36.81 35.81
C ARG A 467 28.22 37.25 35.07
N ALA A 468 27.18 37.67 35.81
CA ALA A 468 26.04 38.34 35.20
C ALA A 468 26.41 39.79 34.81
N GLY A 469 26.26 40.15 33.54
CA GLY A 469 26.38 41.54 33.10
C GLY A 469 25.26 42.42 33.67
N SER A 470 25.44 43.73 33.67
CA SER A 470 24.49 44.68 34.28
C SER A 470 23.04 44.53 33.78
N ARG A 471 22.84 44.27 32.48
CA ARG A 471 21.51 44.04 31.89
C ARG A 471 20.92 42.70 32.30
N LEU A 472 21.74 41.65 32.30
CA LEU A 472 21.33 40.32 32.73
C LEU A 472 20.98 40.33 34.23
N ALA A 473 21.86 40.89 35.07
CA ALA A 473 21.65 41.07 36.50
C ALA A 473 20.36 41.84 36.83
N ALA A 474 20.02 42.88 36.07
CA ALA A 474 18.77 43.62 36.26
C ALA A 474 17.51 42.79 35.94
N ALA A 475 17.63 41.78 35.08
CA ALA A 475 16.53 40.90 34.68
C ALA A 475 16.47 39.58 35.49
N LEU A 476 17.53 39.23 36.22
CA LEU A 476 17.61 38.01 37.03
C LEU A 476 16.80 38.11 38.33
N PRO A 477 16.31 36.98 38.88
CA PRO A 477 15.62 36.97 40.17
C PRO A 477 16.63 37.16 41.31
N SER A 478 16.14 37.37 42.54
CA SER A 478 17.01 37.54 43.71
C SER A 478 17.81 36.27 44.05
N ASP A 479 17.31 35.11 43.65
CA ASP A 479 17.83 33.77 43.88
C ASP A 479 18.33 33.15 42.56
N TYR A 480 19.62 33.32 42.28
CA TYR A 480 20.28 32.70 41.13
C TYR A 480 21.71 32.26 41.50
N ASP A 481 22.23 31.27 40.79
CA ASP A 481 23.58 30.72 41.03
C ASP A 481 24.59 31.28 40.04
N GLU A 482 25.69 31.88 40.51
CA GLU A 482 26.84 32.23 39.67
C GLU A 482 27.96 31.19 39.79
N ILE A 483 28.33 30.60 38.65
CA ILE A 483 29.43 29.65 38.56
C ILE A 483 30.72 30.40 38.24
N LEU A 484 31.50 30.67 39.29
CA LEU A 484 32.79 31.35 39.20
C LEU A 484 33.93 30.36 39.49
N PRO A 485 34.93 30.26 38.60
CA PRO A 485 36.06 29.37 38.82
C PRO A 485 36.93 29.82 40.01
N GLY A 486 37.42 28.86 40.79
CA GLY A 486 38.30 29.09 41.95
C GLY A 486 37.59 29.48 43.25
N ARG A 487 36.24 29.45 43.30
CA ARG A 487 35.47 29.70 44.52
C ARG A 487 35.34 28.40 45.34
N ALA A 488 36.08 28.30 46.45
CA ALA A 488 36.19 27.08 47.28
C ALA A 488 34.86 26.53 47.87
N ARG A 489 33.77 27.31 47.82
CA ARG A 489 32.39 26.90 48.16
C ARG A 489 31.45 27.47 47.10
N GLY A 490 31.62 27.02 45.85
CA GLY A 490 30.73 27.38 44.74
C GLY A 490 29.38 26.66 44.82
N PRO A 491 28.41 27.05 43.98
CA PRO A 491 27.15 26.31 43.82
C PRO A 491 27.43 24.85 43.44
N ARG A 492 26.56 23.93 43.87
CA ARG A 492 26.69 22.51 43.51
C ARG A 492 26.00 22.23 42.19
N ILE A 493 26.63 21.40 41.36
CA ILE A 493 26.08 20.86 40.11
C ILE A 493 26.24 19.35 40.17
N ALA A 494 25.17 18.60 39.94
CA ALA A 494 25.11 17.13 40.05
C ALA A 494 25.66 16.59 41.38
N GLY A 495 25.38 17.30 42.49
CA GLY A 495 25.90 16.95 43.81
C GLY A 495 27.41 17.13 43.96
N ARG A 496 28.11 17.75 43.02
CA ARG A 496 29.55 18.07 43.10
C ARG A 496 29.76 19.58 43.25
N SER A 497 30.93 19.98 43.73
CA SER A 497 31.29 21.40 43.73
C SER A 497 31.62 21.82 42.29
N ALA A 498 31.12 22.97 41.82
CA ALA A 498 31.26 23.35 40.42
C ALA A 498 32.73 23.43 39.94
N ASP A 499 33.67 23.75 40.84
CA ASP A 499 35.11 23.79 40.55
C ASP A 499 35.74 22.42 40.26
N THR A 500 35.05 21.31 40.55
CA THR A 500 35.50 19.96 40.22
C THR A 500 34.97 19.45 38.88
N LEU A 501 34.23 20.28 38.12
CA LEU A 501 33.79 19.94 36.77
C LEU A 501 34.98 19.93 35.79
N PRO A 502 35.14 18.89 34.94
CA PRO A 502 36.23 18.83 33.96
C PRO A 502 36.23 20.03 33.02
N TYR A 503 37.40 20.58 32.73
CA TYR A 503 37.57 21.66 31.72
C TYR A 503 36.78 22.96 31.99
N LEU A 504 36.30 23.20 33.22
CA LEU A 504 35.61 24.45 33.57
C LEU A 504 36.46 25.70 33.27
N ASN A 505 37.77 25.63 33.49
CA ASN A 505 38.73 26.72 33.26
C ASN A 505 39.32 26.74 31.83
N ASP A 506 38.80 25.94 30.90
CA ASP A 506 39.36 25.76 29.55
C ASP A 506 38.42 26.30 28.45
N PRO A 507 38.23 27.63 28.34
CA PRO A 507 37.31 28.22 27.36
C PRO A 507 37.75 28.01 25.90
N ASP A 508 39.05 27.81 25.66
CA ASP A 508 39.62 27.61 24.32
C ASP A 508 39.81 26.13 23.95
N LEU A 509 39.44 25.19 24.83
CA LEU A 509 39.57 23.73 24.66
C LEU A 509 41.03 23.25 24.47
N ASN A 510 41.99 23.96 25.05
CA ASN A 510 43.42 23.65 24.94
C ASN A 510 43.84 22.48 25.84
N ALA A 511 43.36 22.47 27.09
CA ALA A 511 43.61 21.37 28.02
C ALA A 511 42.93 20.09 27.50
N TYR A 512 41.67 20.19 27.07
CA TYR A 512 40.94 19.09 26.43
C TYR A 512 41.71 18.49 25.23
N ALA A 513 42.21 19.36 24.34
CA ALA A 513 42.97 18.92 23.18
C ALA A 513 44.27 18.19 23.56
N THR A 514 44.93 18.64 24.61
CA THR A 514 46.22 18.08 25.05
C THR A 514 46.03 16.75 25.78
N GLU A 515 45.05 16.69 26.68
CA GLU A 515 44.87 15.56 27.59
C GLU A 515 44.07 14.41 26.97
N VAL A 516 42.98 14.74 26.24
CA VAL A 516 42.07 13.76 25.63
C VAL A 516 42.47 13.45 24.19
N LEU A 517 42.66 14.48 23.36
CA LEU A 517 42.96 14.32 21.93
C LEU A 517 44.46 14.20 21.61
N LYS A 518 45.34 14.33 22.61
CA LYS A 518 46.81 14.25 22.47
C LYS A 518 47.37 15.18 21.38
N GLY A 519 46.81 16.39 21.27
CA GLY A 519 47.21 17.40 20.30
C GLY A 519 46.76 17.14 18.86
N GLN A 520 45.93 16.11 18.62
CA GLN A 520 45.42 15.80 17.28
C GLN A 520 44.07 16.48 16.99
N GLY A 521 43.85 16.81 15.71
CA GLY A 521 42.60 17.41 15.22
C GLY A 521 42.59 18.95 15.24
N GLY A 522 41.79 19.54 14.35
CA GLY A 522 41.61 20.99 14.25
C GLY A 522 40.57 21.54 15.24
N ALA A 523 40.42 22.87 15.30
CA ALA A 523 39.48 23.54 16.22
C ALA A 523 38.02 23.06 16.06
N ALA A 524 37.56 22.82 14.82
CA ALA A 524 36.20 22.29 14.58
C ALA A 524 36.00 20.88 15.15
N PHE A 525 37.04 20.04 15.08
CA PHE A 525 37.03 18.70 15.66
C PHE A 525 36.95 18.77 17.19
N LYS A 526 37.80 19.60 17.82
CA LYS A 526 37.80 19.77 19.28
C LYS A 526 36.41 20.15 19.82
N ARG A 527 35.69 21.02 19.12
CA ARG A 527 34.37 21.50 19.52
C ARG A 527 33.30 20.42 19.45
N ARG A 528 33.24 19.67 18.34
CA ARG A 528 32.21 18.64 18.17
C ARG A 528 32.39 17.49 19.16
N THR A 529 33.62 17.08 19.46
CA THR A 529 33.90 15.95 20.36
C THR A 529 34.01 16.35 21.83
N PHE A 530 33.81 17.62 22.18
CA PHE A 530 33.98 18.13 23.54
C PHE A 530 33.03 17.44 24.52
N ALA A 531 31.73 17.39 24.25
CA ALA A 531 30.74 16.79 25.14
C ALA A 531 31.04 15.31 25.50
N PRO A 532 31.27 14.40 24.52
CA PRO A 532 31.57 13.01 24.87
C PRO A 532 32.95 12.86 25.54
N GLY A 533 33.92 13.72 25.21
CA GLY A 533 35.22 13.73 25.85
C GLY A 533 35.19 14.27 27.28
N TRP A 534 34.35 15.27 27.55
CA TRP A 534 34.07 15.81 28.88
C TRP A 534 33.44 14.74 29.77
N ALA A 535 32.46 13.99 29.26
CA ALA A 535 31.82 12.87 29.97
C ALA A 535 32.82 11.76 30.36
N LEU A 536 33.75 11.43 29.46
CA LEU A 536 34.84 10.50 29.77
C LEU A 536 35.74 11.02 30.90
N ALA A 537 36.07 12.33 30.89
CA ALA A 537 36.93 12.95 31.89
C ALA A 537 36.26 13.05 33.27
N LEU A 538 34.92 13.12 33.31
CA LEU A 538 34.15 13.15 34.55
C LEU A 538 34.30 11.87 35.39
N ASN A 539 34.57 10.73 34.74
CA ASN A 539 34.85 9.43 35.37
C ASN A 539 36.36 9.18 35.45
N GLU A 540 37.01 9.70 36.50
CA GLU A 540 38.47 9.66 36.66
C GLU A 540 39.08 8.25 36.50
N ASP A 541 38.43 7.20 37.00
CA ASP A 541 38.95 5.82 36.91
C ASP A 541 38.93 5.27 35.48
N THR A 542 37.86 5.56 34.72
CA THR A 542 37.74 5.19 33.30
C THR A 542 38.77 5.97 32.47
N PHE A 543 38.91 7.26 32.76
CA PHE A 543 39.85 8.14 32.10
C PHE A 543 41.31 7.71 32.35
N LYS A 544 41.67 7.42 33.60
CA LYS A 544 43.01 6.92 34.00
C LYS A 544 43.31 5.54 33.41
N TYR A 545 42.34 4.61 33.41
CA TYR A 545 42.50 3.29 32.77
C TYR A 545 42.82 3.40 31.28
N ARG A 546 42.11 4.27 30.55
CA ARG A 546 42.34 4.49 29.11
C ARG A 546 43.62 5.28 28.85
N GLN A 547 43.97 6.24 29.70
CA GLN A 547 45.26 6.96 29.61
C GLN A 547 46.46 6.05 29.89
N GLY A 548 46.37 5.13 30.86
CA GLY A 548 47.46 4.24 31.27
C GLY A 548 47.86 3.18 30.23
N ARG A 549 47.03 2.93 29.22
CA ARG A 549 47.31 1.99 28.09
C ARG A 549 47.67 2.69 26.77
N ALA A 550 47.66 4.02 26.73
CA ALA A 550 47.70 4.78 25.48
C ALA A 550 49.10 5.04 24.89
N GLY A 551 49.46 4.29 23.85
CA GLY A 551 50.47 4.69 22.86
C GLY A 551 49.91 5.68 21.81
N LYS A 552 50.76 6.17 20.88
CA LYS A 552 50.38 7.14 19.82
C LYS A 552 49.18 6.71 18.96
N ASP A 553 49.02 5.41 18.69
CA ASP A 553 47.93 4.89 17.85
C ASP A 553 46.55 4.87 18.54
N GLN A 554 46.51 4.79 19.88
CA GLN A 554 45.25 4.83 20.63
C GLN A 554 44.63 6.24 20.69
N GLY A 555 45.43 7.30 20.59
CA GLY A 555 44.89 8.67 20.45
C GLY A 555 44.07 8.84 19.16
N ARG A 556 44.51 8.21 18.06
CA ARG A 556 43.78 8.19 16.78
C ARG A 556 42.50 7.33 16.86
N GLN A 557 42.52 6.24 17.63
CA GLN A 557 41.33 5.41 17.89
C GLN A 557 40.30 6.15 18.75
N LEU A 558 40.71 6.72 19.88
CA LEU A 558 39.84 7.51 20.77
C LEU A 558 39.24 8.71 20.03
N ARG A 559 40.02 9.36 19.15
CA ARG A 559 39.52 10.41 18.26
C ARG A 559 38.37 9.92 17.39
N THR A 560 38.58 8.82 16.67
CA THR A 560 37.58 8.24 15.76
C THR A 560 36.31 7.84 16.52
N GLU A 561 36.48 7.30 17.71
CA GLU A 561 35.41 6.93 18.62
C GLU A 561 34.57 8.12 19.10
N LEU A 562 35.19 9.19 19.59
CA LEU A 562 34.47 10.38 20.04
C LEU A 562 33.73 11.06 18.89
N ASP A 563 34.33 11.08 17.71
CA ASP A 563 33.72 11.62 16.49
C ASP A 563 32.45 10.85 16.12
N GLU A 564 32.52 9.53 16.18
CA GLU A 564 31.41 8.64 15.85
C GLU A 564 30.26 8.74 16.87
N ILE A 565 30.55 8.78 18.16
CA ILE A 565 29.53 9.00 19.20
C ILE A 565 28.83 10.34 19.00
N THR A 566 29.61 11.39 18.67
CA THR A 566 29.05 12.71 18.37
C THR A 566 28.15 12.66 17.14
N ALA A 567 28.55 11.94 16.09
CA ALA A 567 27.75 11.80 14.88
C ALA A 567 26.43 11.06 15.13
N LEU A 568 26.45 10.05 16.00
CA LEU A 568 25.27 9.22 16.31
C LEU A 568 24.30 9.87 17.29
N TYR A 569 24.81 10.58 18.31
CA TYR A 569 24.00 11.04 19.44
C TYR A 569 24.08 12.55 19.69
N GLY A 570 24.82 13.30 18.89
CA GLY A 570 25.07 14.74 19.12
C GLY A 570 23.80 15.62 19.14
N SER A 571 22.69 15.14 18.55
CA SER A 571 21.38 15.80 18.62
C SER A 571 20.70 15.70 19.99
N ASP A 572 21.08 14.72 20.81
CA ASP A 572 20.63 14.55 22.19
C ASP A 572 21.87 14.45 23.10
N THR A 573 22.32 15.60 23.59
CA THR A 573 23.52 15.68 24.42
C THR A 573 23.37 14.87 25.72
N GLU A 574 22.16 14.75 26.27
CA GLU A 574 21.91 14.01 27.51
C GLU A 574 22.13 12.50 27.31
N LEU A 575 21.56 11.95 26.24
CA LEU A 575 21.79 10.56 25.86
C LEU A 575 23.27 10.30 25.57
N LEU A 576 23.93 11.22 24.87
CA LEU A 576 25.36 11.14 24.58
C LEU A 576 26.19 11.07 25.88
N LEU A 577 25.87 11.88 26.89
CA LEU A 577 26.53 11.84 28.20
C LEU A 577 26.31 10.46 28.88
N ARG A 578 25.07 9.95 28.88
CA ARG A 578 24.73 8.65 29.47
C ARG A 578 25.46 7.48 28.78
N ILE A 579 25.58 7.51 27.45
CA ILE A 579 26.31 6.50 26.69
C ILE A 579 27.80 6.53 27.00
N ALA A 580 28.38 7.72 27.13
CA ALA A 580 29.79 7.87 27.49
C ALA A 580 30.07 7.35 28.92
N ASP A 581 29.18 7.61 29.88
CA ASP A 581 29.25 7.05 31.25
C ASP A 581 29.14 5.52 31.24
N MET A 582 28.13 4.99 30.56
CA MET A 582 27.86 3.56 30.39
C MET A 582 29.08 2.77 29.91
N ARG A 583 29.77 3.29 28.89
CA ARG A 583 30.98 2.67 28.35
C ARG A 583 32.16 2.73 29.32
N GLY A 584 32.07 3.60 30.32
CA GLY A 584 32.94 3.63 31.47
C GLY A 584 32.62 2.57 32.52
N ARG A 585 31.66 1.66 32.36
CA ARG A 585 31.38 0.60 33.35
C ARG A 585 32.28 -0.65 33.15
N PRO A 586 32.72 -1.33 34.23
CA PRO A 586 33.69 -2.44 34.16
C PRO A 586 33.37 -3.54 33.13
N GLY A 587 32.10 -3.91 32.96
CA GLY A 587 31.67 -4.94 32.00
C GLY A 587 31.84 -4.55 30.53
N LEU A 588 31.68 -3.26 30.19
CA LEU A 588 31.78 -2.75 28.82
C LEU A 588 33.17 -2.19 28.49
N ARG A 589 34.01 -1.91 29.50
CA ARG A 589 35.38 -1.37 29.34
C ARG A 589 36.31 -2.27 28.53
N ASN A 590 36.07 -3.58 28.51
CA ASN A 590 36.96 -4.58 27.91
C ASN A 590 36.40 -5.21 26.62
N GLU A 591 35.26 -4.74 26.13
CA GLU A 591 34.67 -5.26 24.89
C GLU A 591 35.43 -4.80 23.65
N ASN A 592 35.36 -5.62 22.59
CA ASN A 592 35.96 -5.28 21.30
C ASN A 592 35.30 -4.01 20.75
N TRP A 593 36.13 -2.99 20.48
CA TRP A 593 35.66 -1.70 19.96
C TRP A 593 34.85 -1.83 18.66
N HIS A 594 35.20 -2.78 17.78
CA HIS A 594 34.47 -2.94 16.53
C HIS A 594 33.03 -3.43 16.75
N GLN A 595 32.81 -4.35 17.70
CA GLN A 595 31.48 -4.84 18.06
C GLN A 595 30.66 -3.77 18.77
N MET A 596 31.27 -3.07 19.74
CA MET A 596 30.65 -1.94 20.43
C MET A 596 30.21 -0.84 19.45
N ARG A 597 31.03 -0.56 18.44
CA ARG A 597 30.74 0.42 17.40
C ARG A 597 29.51 0.05 16.56
N VAL A 598 29.34 -1.23 16.22
CA VAL A 598 28.13 -1.70 15.52
C VAL A 598 26.90 -1.50 16.42
N ARG A 599 26.95 -1.96 17.67
CA ARG A 599 25.82 -1.79 18.62
C ARG A 599 25.43 -0.33 18.85
N LEU A 600 26.40 0.58 18.94
CA LEU A 600 26.13 2.02 19.08
C LEU A 600 25.40 2.58 17.85
N ARG A 601 25.79 2.17 16.64
CA ARG A 601 25.10 2.61 15.41
C ARG A 601 23.66 2.13 15.40
N ASP A 602 23.45 0.87 15.72
CA ASP A 602 22.12 0.27 15.74
C ASP A 602 21.25 0.94 16.81
N ALA A 603 21.73 1.01 18.05
CA ALA A 603 21.00 1.59 19.17
C ALA A 603 20.66 3.08 19.00
N ALA A 604 21.41 3.84 18.19
CA ALA A 604 21.17 5.26 17.98
C ALA A 604 19.76 5.57 17.44
N SER A 605 19.32 4.81 16.43
CA SER A 605 17.99 4.96 15.82
C SER A 605 16.85 4.81 16.84
N VAL A 606 16.99 3.86 17.78
CA VAL A 606 16.00 3.59 18.81
C VAL A 606 16.06 4.62 19.93
N LEU A 607 17.24 4.78 20.55
CA LEU A 607 17.38 5.54 21.80
C LEU A 607 17.09 7.03 21.61
N LEU A 608 17.31 7.59 20.41
CA LEU A 608 16.94 8.96 20.08
C LEU A 608 15.41 9.17 20.00
N GLY A 609 14.65 8.12 19.67
CA GLY A 609 13.19 8.17 19.61
C GLY A 609 12.47 7.76 20.90
N MET A 610 13.20 7.26 21.91
CA MET A 610 12.64 6.88 23.20
C MET A 610 12.33 8.12 24.06
N PRO A 611 11.25 8.11 24.86
CA PRO A 611 11.00 9.15 25.85
C PRO A 611 12.19 9.36 26.78
N SER A 612 12.59 10.62 26.96
CA SER A 612 13.79 10.98 27.72
C SER A 612 13.63 10.84 29.24
N SER A 613 12.39 10.78 29.73
CA SER A 613 12.02 10.56 31.14
C SER A 613 11.59 9.12 31.40
N GLY A 614 12.02 8.54 32.53
CA GLY A 614 11.61 7.21 32.99
C GLY A 614 12.73 6.15 32.96
N ALA A 615 12.48 5.00 33.60
CA ALA A 615 13.46 3.91 33.70
C ALA A 615 13.66 3.15 32.38
N LEU A 616 12.61 3.07 31.54
CA LEU A 616 12.61 2.30 30.29
C LEU A 616 13.77 2.64 29.34
N ARG A 617 14.04 3.93 29.10
CA ARG A 617 15.14 4.36 28.20
C ARG A 617 16.51 3.89 28.72
N ASN A 618 16.70 3.93 30.04
CA ASN A 618 17.96 3.51 30.67
C ASN A 618 18.13 1.99 30.63
N ASP A 619 17.10 1.25 31.01
CA ASP A 619 17.13 -0.21 31.00
C ASP A 619 17.31 -0.75 29.57
N LEU A 620 16.65 -0.12 28.58
CA LEU A 620 16.82 -0.46 27.17
C LEU A 620 18.22 -0.12 26.65
N MET A 621 18.78 1.04 27.01
CA MET A 621 20.17 1.38 26.70
C MET A 621 21.14 0.34 27.28
N HIS A 622 20.87 -0.15 28.50
CA HIS A 622 21.61 -1.25 29.11
C HIS A 622 21.49 -2.56 28.32
N ALA A 623 20.28 -2.95 27.91
CA ALA A 623 20.04 -4.17 27.15
C ALA A 623 20.68 -4.13 25.74
N LEU A 624 20.59 -3.00 25.04
CA LEU A 624 21.12 -2.84 23.68
C LEU A 624 22.66 -2.78 23.62
N LEU A 625 23.31 -2.29 24.69
CA LEU A 625 24.77 -2.11 24.70
C LEU A 625 25.53 -3.28 25.35
N THR A 626 24.87 -4.12 26.14
CA THR A 626 25.46 -5.36 26.68
C THR A 626 25.47 -6.49 25.63
N ARG A 627 26.02 -7.68 25.95
CA ARG A 627 26.20 -8.82 25.01
C ARG A 627 24.88 -9.49 24.60
N THR A 628 23.96 -8.71 24.08
CA THR A 628 22.78 -9.23 23.38
C THR A 628 23.19 -9.58 21.95
N THR A 629 22.58 -10.64 21.41
CA THR A 629 22.79 -11.09 20.03
C THR A 629 22.33 -10.02 19.04
N ASP A 630 22.83 -10.04 17.81
CA ASP A 630 22.52 -9.08 16.71
C ASP A 630 21.01 -9.01 16.31
N SER A 631 20.10 -9.56 17.13
CA SER A 631 18.68 -9.75 16.81
C SER A 631 17.68 -8.86 17.57
N LEU A 632 18.09 -8.14 18.62
CA LEU A 632 17.13 -7.30 19.38
C LEU A 632 16.78 -5.99 18.70
N HIS A 633 17.74 -5.34 18.04
CA HIS A 633 17.58 -4.00 17.49
C HIS A 633 16.37 -3.87 16.55
N GLY A 634 16.19 -4.82 15.64
CA GLY A 634 15.06 -4.83 14.71
C GLY A 634 13.72 -4.91 15.43
N ASP A 635 13.58 -5.82 16.40
CA ASP A 635 12.33 -5.99 17.15
C ASP A 635 12.05 -4.80 18.08
N VAL A 636 13.05 -4.21 18.72
CA VAL A 636 12.88 -3.00 19.53
C VAL A 636 12.40 -1.83 18.66
N THR A 637 13.02 -1.65 17.50
CA THR A 637 12.67 -0.57 16.56
C THR A 637 11.26 -0.72 16.02
N LEU A 638 10.86 -1.95 15.67
CA LEU A 638 9.55 -2.24 15.08
C LEU A 638 8.43 -2.35 16.10
N ARG A 639 8.70 -2.89 17.30
CA ARG A 639 7.66 -3.31 18.26
C ARG A 639 7.60 -2.46 19.51
N LEU A 640 8.74 -1.97 20.02
CA LEU A 640 8.77 -1.14 21.24
C LEU A 640 8.72 0.35 20.95
N LEU A 641 9.55 0.84 20.03
CA LEU A 641 9.66 2.27 19.73
C LEU A 641 8.30 2.93 19.39
N PRO A 642 7.41 2.32 18.59
CA PRO A 642 6.10 2.91 18.29
C PRO A 642 5.18 3.10 19.51
N VAL A 643 5.34 2.27 20.54
CA VAL A 643 4.51 2.30 21.77
C VAL A 643 5.26 2.87 22.97
N ALA A 644 6.52 3.28 22.78
CA ALA A 644 7.40 3.75 23.84
C ALA A 644 6.82 4.88 24.69
N PRO A 645 6.11 5.90 24.13
CA PRO A 645 5.50 6.95 24.95
C PRO A 645 4.50 6.41 25.98
N ARG A 646 3.69 5.41 25.59
CA ARG A 646 2.70 4.81 26.48
C ARG A 646 3.31 3.76 27.39
N LEU A 647 4.19 2.92 26.85
CA LEU A 647 4.90 1.90 27.63
C LEU A 647 5.72 2.55 28.75
N ALA A 648 6.43 3.65 28.49
CA ALA A 648 7.20 4.37 29.51
C ALA A 648 6.36 4.89 30.69
N GLN A 649 5.06 5.15 30.50
CA GLN A 649 4.15 5.60 31.57
C GLN A 649 3.72 4.46 32.50
N ILE A 650 3.65 3.24 31.97
CA ILE A 650 3.20 2.05 32.72
C ILE A 650 4.34 1.11 33.10
N TYR A 651 5.55 1.37 32.60
CA TYR A 651 6.72 0.54 32.82
C TYR A 651 7.25 0.71 34.24
N ASP A 652 7.16 -0.37 35.01
CA ASP A 652 7.77 -0.52 36.32
C ASP A 652 8.78 -1.68 36.25
N PRO A 653 10.10 -1.44 36.48
CA PRO A 653 11.14 -2.46 36.33
C PRO A 653 10.89 -3.72 37.15
N GLU A 654 10.25 -3.59 38.32
CA GLU A 654 10.03 -4.68 39.28
C GLU A 654 8.74 -5.48 39.01
N SER A 655 7.83 -4.93 38.20
CA SER A 655 6.62 -5.63 37.79
C SER A 655 6.98 -6.89 36.99
N ARG A 656 6.16 -7.95 37.14
CA ARG A 656 6.45 -9.28 36.56
C ARG A 656 5.45 -9.66 35.48
N LEU A 657 5.93 -10.44 34.51
CA LEU A 657 5.12 -11.12 33.50
C LEU A 657 5.64 -12.55 33.41
N GLY A 658 4.92 -13.48 34.04
CA GLY A 658 5.44 -14.81 34.35
C GLY A 658 6.58 -14.75 35.38
N ASP A 659 7.64 -15.52 35.14
CA ASP A 659 8.78 -15.64 36.07
C ASP A 659 9.77 -14.46 36.00
N LEU A 660 9.70 -13.65 34.95
CA LEU A 660 10.65 -12.57 34.64
C LEU A 660 10.08 -11.19 34.98
N SER A 661 10.95 -10.27 35.41
CA SER A 661 10.60 -8.86 35.54
C SER A 661 10.54 -8.14 34.19
N LEU A 662 9.83 -7.01 34.09
CA LEU A 662 9.77 -6.23 32.86
C LEU A 662 11.17 -5.78 32.40
N GLN A 663 12.09 -5.53 33.33
CA GLN A 663 13.49 -5.22 33.01
C GLN A 663 14.21 -6.40 32.37
N GLU A 664 14.02 -7.62 32.88
CA GLU A 664 14.64 -8.84 32.36
C GLU A 664 14.16 -9.18 30.94
N LEU A 665 12.89 -8.87 30.63
CA LEU A 665 12.33 -9.09 29.29
C LEU A 665 13.00 -8.27 28.18
N LEU A 666 13.65 -7.14 28.51
CA LEU A 666 14.37 -6.32 27.52
C LEU A 666 15.62 -7.01 26.94
N TYR A 667 16.10 -8.09 27.57
CA TYR A 667 17.32 -8.79 27.16
C TYR A 667 17.07 -9.94 26.17
N THR A 668 15.81 -10.28 25.86
CA THR A 668 15.46 -11.37 24.95
C THR A 668 14.50 -10.91 23.85
N ARG A 669 14.56 -11.58 22.69
CA ARG A 669 13.73 -11.24 21.53
C ARG A 669 12.25 -11.42 21.83
N GLU A 670 11.90 -12.53 22.46
CA GLU A 670 10.55 -12.88 22.88
C GLU A 670 10.02 -11.90 23.94
N GLY A 671 10.87 -11.53 24.91
CA GLY A 671 10.51 -10.56 25.95
C GLY A 671 10.23 -9.16 25.39
N VAL A 672 11.07 -8.68 24.46
CA VAL A 672 10.85 -7.41 23.74
C VAL A 672 9.51 -7.42 22.98
N ARG A 673 9.16 -8.52 22.34
CA ARG A 673 7.89 -8.67 21.61
C ARG A 673 6.68 -8.68 22.54
N ARG A 674 6.77 -9.38 23.68
CA ARG A 674 5.73 -9.36 24.74
C ARG A 674 5.54 -7.96 25.32
N LEU A 675 6.63 -7.25 25.62
CA LEU A 675 6.59 -5.85 26.05
C LEU A 675 5.99 -4.93 24.97
N GLY A 676 6.27 -5.20 23.70
CA GLY A 676 5.64 -4.54 22.56
C GLY A 676 4.13 -4.73 22.58
N LEU A 677 3.65 -5.98 22.72
CA LEU A 677 2.22 -6.28 22.81
C LEU A 677 1.56 -5.62 24.03
N LEU A 678 2.21 -5.66 25.20
CA LEU A 678 1.74 -4.95 26.40
C LEU A 678 1.60 -3.44 26.13
N GLY A 679 2.60 -2.82 25.52
CA GLY A 679 2.55 -1.42 25.12
C GLY A 679 1.43 -1.12 24.12
N ARG A 680 1.17 -2.03 23.16
CA ARG A 680 0.05 -1.91 22.22
C ARG A 680 -1.29 -1.99 22.94
N LEU A 681 -1.47 -2.95 23.84
CA LEU A 681 -2.69 -3.09 24.63
C LEU A 681 -2.92 -1.87 25.54
N ALA A 682 -1.89 -1.39 26.22
CA ALA A 682 -1.97 -0.21 27.07
C ALA A 682 -2.24 1.09 26.29
N THR A 683 -1.89 1.11 25.00
CA THR A 683 -2.23 2.21 24.09
C THR A 683 -3.68 2.11 23.62
N ALA A 684 -4.12 0.92 23.23
CA ALA A 684 -5.49 0.69 22.76
C ALA A 684 -6.53 0.73 23.90
N LEU A 685 -6.14 0.40 25.13
CA LEU A 685 -7.02 0.33 26.31
C LEU A 685 -6.44 1.18 27.46
N PRO A 686 -6.43 2.52 27.33
CA PRO A 686 -5.77 3.39 28.30
C PRO A 686 -6.42 3.41 29.68
N THR A 687 -7.66 2.97 29.80
CA THR A 687 -8.44 2.91 31.05
C THR A 687 -8.31 1.58 31.80
N TYR A 688 -7.68 0.56 31.20
CA TYR A 688 -7.52 -0.75 31.84
C TYR A 688 -6.39 -0.72 32.88
N PRO A 689 -6.54 -1.38 34.04
CA PRO A 689 -5.47 -1.52 35.01
C PRO A 689 -4.28 -2.29 34.44
N VAL A 690 -3.05 -1.87 34.76
CA VAL A 690 -1.82 -2.51 34.27
C VAL A 690 -1.77 -3.99 34.63
N ALA A 691 -2.19 -4.36 35.85
CA ALA A 691 -2.26 -5.76 36.28
C ALA A 691 -3.11 -6.64 35.34
N SER A 692 -4.30 -6.16 34.95
CA SER A 692 -5.18 -6.92 34.03
C SER A 692 -4.59 -7.07 32.64
N LEU A 693 -3.77 -6.12 32.18
CA LEU A 693 -3.08 -6.22 30.90
C LEU A 693 -1.92 -7.22 30.97
N LEU A 694 -1.21 -7.29 32.10
CA LEU A 694 -0.18 -8.30 32.34
C LEU A 694 -0.78 -9.71 32.36
N ASP A 695 -1.86 -9.91 33.11
CA ASP A 695 -2.59 -11.19 33.20
C ASP A 695 -3.09 -11.69 31.82
N ALA A 696 -3.45 -10.76 30.93
CA ALA A 696 -3.92 -11.09 29.58
C ALA A 696 -2.79 -11.51 28.62
N VAL A 697 -1.58 -10.98 28.81
CA VAL A 697 -0.41 -11.27 27.95
C VAL A 697 0.35 -12.50 28.43
N GLU A 698 0.41 -12.73 29.74
CA GLU A 698 1.16 -13.83 30.36
C GLU A 698 0.90 -15.21 29.73
N PRO A 699 -0.35 -15.69 29.57
CA PRO A 699 -0.62 -17.07 29.12
C PRO A 699 -0.39 -17.28 27.61
N LEU A 700 -0.10 -16.23 26.85
CA LEU A 700 0.05 -16.33 25.40
C LEU A 700 1.35 -17.04 25.02
N GLU A 701 1.26 -18.01 24.11
CA GLU A 701 2.44 -18.59 23.46
C GLU A 701 3.08 -17.59 22.49
N GLN A 702 4.40 -17.70 22.29
CA GLN A 702 5.15 -16.73 21.47
C GLN A 702 4.62 -16.57 20.03
N PRO A 703 4.23 -17.63 19.30
CA PRO A 703 3.71 -17.46 17.95
C PRO A 703 2.40 -16.66 17.90
N LEU A 704 1.58 -16.74 18.95
CA LEU A 704 0.36 -15.95 19.06
C LEU A 704 0.67 -14.49 19.41
N VAL A 705 1.68 -14.23 20.26
CA VAL A 705 2.20 -12.87 20.49
C VAL A 705 2.63 -12.22 19.18
N ASP A 706 3.38 -12.97 18.36
CA ASP A 706 3.85 -12.50 17.05
C ASP A 706 2.70 -12.16 16.10
N ALA A 707 1.67 -13.01 16.03
CA ALA A 707 0.48 -12.78 15.21
C ALA A 707 -0.32 -11.54 15.65
N LEU A 708 -0.45 -11.32 16.96
CA LEU A 708 -1.23 -10.21 17.52
C LEU A 708 -0.53 -8.85 17.40
N LEU A 709 0.80 -8.83 17.27
CA LEU A 709 1.58 -7.60 17.14
C LEU A 709 1.25 -6.76 15.90
N ASP A 710 0.60 -7.35 14.89
CA ASP A 710 0.21 -6.66 13.64
C ASP A 710 -1.30 -6.42 13.52
N VAL A 711 -2.11 -6.91 14.48
CA VAL A 711 -3.57 -6.75 14.48
C VAL A 711 -3.98 -5.30 14.82
N PRO A 712 -4.92 -4.65 14.12
CA PRO A 712 -5.38 -3.30 14.44
C PRO A 712 -5.94 -3.17 15.87
N ALA A 713 -5.85 -1.97 16.45
CA ALA A 713 -6.29 -1.72 17.83
C ALA A 713 -7.76 -2.06 18.10
N PRO A 714 -8.75 -1.71 17.24
CA PRO A 714 -10.15 -2.11 17.49
C PRO A 714 -10.31 -3.62 17.64
N SER A 715 -9.57 -4.38 16.84
CA SER A 715 -9.56 -5.84 16.89
C SER A 715 -8.81 -6.38 18.12
N LEU A 716 -7.69 -5.76 18.51
CA LEU A 716 -7.03 -6.08 19.77
C LEU A 716 -7.93 -5.82 20.99
N GLN A 717 -8.63 -4.68 21.03
CA GLN A 717 -9.59 -4.34 22.08
C GLN A 717 -10.69 -5.41 22.20
N PHE A 718 -11.21 -5.88 21.06
CA PHE A 718 -12.17 -6.98 21.01
C PHE A 718 -11.58 -8.30 21.55
N LEU A 719 -10.30 -8.56 21.28
CA LEU A 719 -9.64 -9.80 21.67
C LEU A 719 -9.18 -9.86 23.13
N VAL A 720 -8.99 -8.73 23.82
CA VAL A 720 -8.40 -8.71 25.18
C VAL A 720 -9.08 -9.64 26.18
N GLY A 721 -10.42 -9.72 26.18
CA GLY A 721 -11.17 -10.65 27.03
C GLY A 721 -11.11 -12.12 26.61
N ARG A 722 -10.50 -12.42 25.45
CA ARG A 722 -10.37 -13.75 24.85
C ARG A 722 -8.90 -14.20 24.69
N LEU A 723 -7.93 -13.35 25.03
CA LEU A 723 -6.50 -13.67 24.89
C LEU A 723 -6.09 -14.90 25.73
N GLY A 724 -6.70 -15.09 26.90
CA GLY A 724 -6.51 -16.30 27.72
C GLY A 724 -7.43 -17.48 27.36
N SER A 725 -8.12 -17.45 26.21
CA SER A 725 -9.05 -18.52 25.79
C SER A 725 -8.35 -19.54 24.90
N ASP A 726 -8.37 -20.82 25.30
CA ASP A 726 -7.88 -21.95 24.48
C ASP A 726 -8.49 -21.94 23.07
N ARG A 727 -9.75 -21.51 22.94
CA ARG A 727 -10.47 -21.41 21.67
C ARG A 727 -9.81 -20.47 20.66
N LEU A 728 -9.24 -19.34 21.10
CA LEU A 728 -8.54 -18.41 20.21
C LEU A 728 -7.27 -19.07 19.64
N PHE A 729 -6.53 -19.76 20.51
CA PHE A 729 -5.33 -20.49 20.11
C PHE A 729 -5.66 -21.65 19.17
N GLU A 730 -6.66 -22.49 19.49
CA GLU A 730 -7.08 -23.60 18.65
C GLU A 730 -7.48 -23.17 17.23
N VAL A 731 -8.20 -22.06 17.09
CA VAL A 731 -8.65 -21.55 15.79
C VAL A 731 -7.50 -20.99 14.96
N LEU A 732 -6.54 -20.30 15.59
CA LEU A 732 -5.41 -19.71 14.88
C LEU A 732 -4.27 -20.69 14.60
N ARG A 733 -4.09 -21.71 15.46
CA ARG A 733 -2.97 -22.67 15.41
C ARG A 733 -2.66 -23.24 14.02
N PRO A 734 -3.64 -23.64 13.18
CA PRO A 734 -3.37 -24.15 11.83
C PRO A 734 -2.76 -23.11 10.87
N PHE A 735 -2.86 -21.82 11.19
CA PHE A 735 -2.54 -20.69 10.31
C PHE A 735 -1.36 -19.84 10.79
N ILE A 736 -0.82 -20.12 11.98
CA ILE A 736 0.29 -19.38 12.60
C ILE A 736 1.56 -19.39 11.72
N ASP A 737 1.80 -20.47 10.97
CA ASP A 737 2.91 -20.58 10.02
C ASP A 737 2.45 -20.55 8.55
N GLY A 738 1.20 -20.19 8.31
CA GLY A 738 0.58 -20.19 7.00
C GLY A 738 0.77 -18.87 6.24
N PRO A 739 0.64 -18.87 4.90
CA PRO A 739 0.74 -17.67 4.07
C PRO A 739 -0.40 -16.67 4.31
N ASP A 740 -1.35 -16.98 5.21
CA ASP A 740 -2.53 -16.19 5.55
C ASP A 740 -2.44 -15.38 6.84
N LEU A 741 -1.33 -15.50 7.58
CA LEU A 741 -1.16 -14.79 8.85
C LEU A 741 -1.22 -13.26 8.69
N ASP A 742 -0.73 -12.73 7.57
CA ASP A 742 -0.78 -11.31 7.22
C ASP A 742 -2.23 -10.77 7.08
N LEU A 743 -3.21 -11.64 6.85
CA LEU A 743 -4.63 -11.23 6.77
C LEU A 743 -5.21 -10.87 8.13
N LEU A 744 -4.66 -11.36 9.24
CA LEU A 744 -5.11 -10.97 10.59
C LEU A 744 -4.98 -9.46 10.82
N GLY A 745 -4.01 -8.82 10.16
CA GLY A 745 -3.86 -7.37 10.14
C GLY A 745 -5.03 -6.62 9.50
N GLN A 746 -5.84 -7.29 8.67
CA GLN A 746 -6.99 -6.71 7.97
C GLN A 746 -8.32 -7.03 8.65
N TYR A 747 -8.33 -7.90 9.66
CA TYR A 747 -9.55 -8.28 10.35
C TYR A 747 -10.11 -7.12 11.16
N THR A 748 -11.40 -6.84 10.96
CA THR A 748 -12.19 -5.98 11.83
C THR A 748 -12.67 -6.77 13.06
N PRO A 749 -13.24 -6.11 14.09
CA PRO A 749 -13.93 -6.80 15.17
C PRO A 749 -15.03 -7.76 14.68
N THR A 750 -15.67 -7.45 13.55
CA THR A 750 -16.69 -8.33 12.93
C THR A 750 -16.06 -9.58 12.35
N ALA A 751 -14.95 -9.47 11.60
CA ALA A 751 -14.23 -10.65 11.10
C ALA A 751 -13.73 -11.56 12.24
N TRP A 752 -13.21 -10.98 13.32
CA TRP A 752 -12.83 -11.74 14.51
C TRP A 752 -14.01 -12.42 15.20
N ARG A 753 -15.15 -11.73 15.28
CA ARG A 753 -16.39 -12.33 15.80
C ARG A 753 -16.84 -13.50 14.94
N LEU A 754 -16.86 -13.35 13.62
CA LEU A 754 -17.20 -14.41 12.68
C LEU A 754 -16.26 -15.62 12.85
N LEU A 755 -14.95 -15.37 12.93
CA LEU A 755 -13.95 -16.42 13.14
C LEU A 755 -14.13 -17.17 14.46
N LEU A 756 -14.37 -16.46 15.57
CA LEU A 756 -14.42 -17.05 16.90
C LEU A 756 -15.79 -17.60 17.29
N GLU A 757 -16.88 -16.93 16.91
CA GLU A 757 -18.23 -17.22 17.40
C GLU A 757 -19.12 -17.91 16.36
N GLY A 758 -18.83 -17.78 15.07
CA GLY A 758 -19.51 -18.54 14.02
C GLY A 758 -19.44 -17.90 12.64
N LEU A 759 -19.04 -18.71 11.64
CA LEU A 759 -19.10 -18.39 10.21
C LEU A 759 -20.40 -18.92 9.60
N ARG A 760 -20.79 -18.38 8.44
CA ARG A 760 -21.91 -18.93 7.64
C ARG A 760 -21.60 -20.32 7.09
N GLN A 761 -20.33 -20.58 6.77
CA GLN A 761 -19.81 -21.85 6.24
C GLN A 761 -18.46 -22.18 6.94
N PRO A 762 -18.46 -22.54 8.23
CA PRO A 762 -17.25 -22.75 9.03
C PRO A 762 -16.40 -23.93 8.54
N GLU A 763 -17.02 -24.95 7.93
CA GLU A 763 -16.35 -26.13 7.39
C GLU A 763 -15.33 -25.79 6.29
N HIS A 764 -15.50 -24.66 5.61
CA HIS A 764 -14.62 -24.24 4.53
C HIS A 764 -13.42 -23.42 5.02
N LEU A 765 -13.37 -23.02 6.29
CA LEU A 765 -12.24 -22.27 6.86
C LEU A 765 -10.92 -23.05 6.76
N ALA A 766 -10.96 -24.37 6.96
CA ALA A 766 -9.77 -25.22 6.87
C ALA A 766 -9.18 -25.29 5.45
N ALA A 767 -10.04 -25.22 4.42
CA ALA A 767 -9.62 -25.30 3.01
C ALA A 767 -9.32 -23.92 2.39
N LEU A 768 -10.12 -22.91 2.73
CA LEU A 768 -10.08 -21.56 2.18
C LEU A 768 -9.16 -20.61 2.95
N GLY A 769 -8.73 -20.99 4.15
CA GLY A 769 -7.85 -20.17 4.99
C GLY A 769 -8.54 -18.98 5.65
N LEU A 770 -7.76 -18.16 6.36
CA LEU A 770 -8.26 -17.01 7.14
C LEU A 770 -9.01 -16.00 6.25
N GLY A 771 -8.64 -15.87 4.98
CA GLY A 771 -9.31 -14.96 4.05
C GLY A 771 -10.82 -15.17 3.93
N TRP A 772 -11.32 -16.37 4.24
CA TRP A 772 -12.75 -16.68 4.18
C TRP A 772 -13.60 -15.82 5.14
N ALA A 773 -13.09 -15.52 6.34
CA ALA A 773 -13.83 -14.67 7.29
C ALA A 773 -14.02 -13.24 6.74
N LEU A 774 -13.04 -12.72 6.01
CA LEU A 774 -13.11 -11.41 5.35
C LEU A 774 -14.07 -11.43 4.15
N VAL A 775 -14.14 -12.53 3.41
CA VAL A 775 -15.13 -12.70 2.33
C VAL A 775 -16.54 -12.67 2.91
N VAL A 776 -16.80 -13.44 3.97
CA VAL A 776 -18.13 -13.49 4.63
C VAL A 776 -18.50 -12.14 5.25
N GLU A 777 -17.55 -11.41 5.82
CA GLU A 777 -17.80 -10.05 6.33
C GLU A 777 -18.24 -9.09 5.22
N ARG A 778 -17.56 -9.14 4.06
CA ARG A 778 -17.79 -8.23 2.93
C ARG A 778 -18.98 -8.63 2.04
N ASP A 779 -19.41 -9.88 2.12
CA ASP A 779 -20.60 -10.43 1.46
C ASP A 779 -21.64 -10.92 2.51
N PRO A 780 -22.29 -9.98 3.23
CA PRO A 780 -23.27 -10.33 4.25
C PRO A 780 -24.49 -11.05 3.65
N ASP A 781 -24.85 -10.76 2.40
CA ASP A 781 -26.00 -11.31 1.70
C ASP A 781 -25.78 -12.75 1.22
N GLY A 782 -24.53 -13.15 1.03
CA GLY A 782 -24.17 -14.52 0.67
C GLY A 782 -24.20 -14.84 -0.79
N ALA A 783 -23.83 -13.88 -1.63
CA ALA A 783 -23.64 -14.08 -3.05
C ALA A 783 -22.40 -14.94 -3.38
N VAL A 784 -21.40 -14.99 -2.49
CA VAL A 784 -20.19 -15.79 -2.67
C VAL A 784 -20.36 -17.19 -2.09
N ASP A 785 -20.30 -18.18 -2.96
CA ASP A 785 -20.25 -19.59 -2.60
C ASP A 785 -18.79 -20.07 -2.48
N ALA A 786 -18.42 -20.54 -1.28
CA ALA A 786 -17.14 -21.20 -1.02
C ALA A 786 -16.83 -22.34 -1.99
N ARG A 787 -17.85 -23.10 -2.44
CA ARG A 787 -17.68 -24.23 -3.36
C ARG A 787 -17.24 -23.78 -4.74
N ALA A 788 -17.78 -22.66 -5.22
CA ALA A 788 -17.36 -22.07 -6.49
C ALA A 788 -15.89 -21.63 -6.44
N LEU A 789 -15.43 -21.06 -5.31
CA LEU A 789 -14.03 -20.70 -5.11
C LEU A 789 -13.10 -21.92 -5.03
N LEU A 790 -13.51 -22.97 -4.31
CA LEU A 790 -12.79 -24.25 -4.28
C LEU A 790 -12.67 -24.84 -5.69
N GLU A 791 -13.73 -24.78 -6.48
CA GLU A 791 -13.75 -25.29 -7.85
C GLU A 791 -12.85 -24.46 -8.79
N ILE A 792 -12.88 -23.14 -8.69
CA ILE A 792 -11.98 -22.25 -9.43
C ILE A 792 -10.53 -22.57 -9.08
N ALA A 793 -10.21 -22.72 -7.79
CA ALA A 793 -8.87 -23.05 -7.33
C ALA A 793 -8.40 -24.40 -7.86
N ARG A 794 -9.25 -25.43 -7.74
CA ARG A 794 -8.98 -26.78 -8.23
C ARG A 794 -8.71 -26.79 -9.73
N ARG A 795 -9.55 -26.13 -10.53
CA ARG A 795 -9.39 -26.01 -11.99
C ARG A 795 -8.16 -25.20 -12.38
N ALA A 796 -7.81 -24.17 -11.62
CA ALA A 796 -6.62 -23.37 -11.84
C ALA A 796 -5.33 -24.10 -11.42
N GLY A 797 -5.42 -25.20 -10.66
CA GLY A 797 -4.27 -25.92 -10.12
C GLY A 797 -3.57 -25.15 -9.00
N VAL A 798 -4.32 -24.36 -8.22
CA VAL A 798 -3.79 -23.57 -7.10
C VAL A 798 -4.49 -23.94 -5.81
N GLU A 799 -3.82 -23.73 -4.67
CA GLU A 799 -4.46 -23.89 -3.37
C GLU A 799 -5.59 -22.86 -3.18
N ALA A 800 -6.67 -23.26 -2.51
CA ALA A 800 -7.89 -22.46 -2.48
C ALA A 800 -7.76 -21.12 -1.75
N ARG A 801 -6.86 -21.02 -0.77
CA ARG A 801 -6.46 -19.75 -0.15
C ARG A 801 -5.96 -18.70 -1.15
N TYR A 802 -5.28 -19.09 -2.22
CA TYR A 802 -4.85 -18.15 -3.26
C TYR A 802 -6.01 -17.65 -4.12
N ALA A 803 -7.03 -18.48 -4.35
CA ALA A 803 -8.25 -18.05 -5.02
C ALA A 803 -9.04 -17.06 -4.15
N VAL A 804 -9.11 -17.30 -2.83
CA VAL A 804 -9.70 -16.36 -1.87
C VAL A 804 -8.96 -15.03 -1.86
N ARG A 805 -7.63 -15.05 -1.83
CA ARG A 805 -6.82 -13.82 -1.93
C ARG A 805 -7.06 -13.07 -3.24
N ALA A 806 -7.04 -13.78 -4.37
CA ALA A 806 -7.30 -13.17 -5.67
C ALA A 806 -8.72 -12.57 -5.74
N LEU A 807 -9.71 -13.19 -5.09
CA LEU A 807 -11.06 -12.63 -4.96
C LEU A 807 -11.05 -11.38 -4.07
N LEU A 808 -10.38 -11.43 -2.92
CA LEU A 808 -10.20 -10.28 -2.01
C LEU A 808 -9.40 -9.13 -2.65
N GLU A 809 -8.73 -9.32 -3.78
CA GLU A 809 -8.10 -8.24 -4.55
C GLU A 809 -9.02 -7.67 -5.64
N ALA A 810 -10.09 -8.39 -6.01
CA ALA A 810 -11.08 -7.96 -6.96
C ALA A 810 -12.17 -7.11 -6.29
N PRO A 811 -12.77 -6.12 -6.97
CA PRO A 811 -13.90 -5.36 -6.44
C PRO A 811 -15.08 -6.26 -6.06
N THR A 812 -15.59 -6.12 -4.84
CA THR A 812 -16.75 -6.85 -4.27
C THR A 812 -17.97 -6.86 -5.19
N GLY A 813 -18.28 -5.73 -5.86
CA GLY A 813 -19.37 -5.64 -6.83
C GLY A 813 -19.22 -6.54 -8.07
N GLN A 814 -18.01 -7.04 -8.34
CA GLN A 814 -17.71 -7.95 -9.46
C GLN A 814 -17.68 -9.43 -9.03
N TRP A 815 -17.63 -9.73 -7.74
CA TRP A 815 -17.51 -11.11 -7.23
C TRP A 815 -18.58 -12.06 -7.79
N PRO A 816 -19.88 -11.71 -7.83
CA PRO A 816 -20.89 -12.61 -8.38
C PRO A 816 -20.64 -12.95 -9.86
N ARG A 817 -20.14 -11.99 -10.65
CA ARG A 817 -19.84 -12.18 -12.07
C ARG A 817 -18.62 -13.09 -12.26
N LEU A 818 -17.58 -12.90 -11.46
CA LEU A 818 -16.38 -13.74 -11.49
C LEU A 818 -16.71 -15.19 -11.11
N LEU A 819 -17.59 -15.39 -10.14
CA LEU A 819 -18.00 -16.73 -9.69
C LEU A 819 -18.99 -17.41 -10.64
N ALA A 820 -19.77 -16.63 -11.41
CA ALA A 820 -20.69 -17.17 -12.42
C ALA A 820 -19.99 -17.84 -13.61
N SER A 821 -18.69 -17.57 -13.83
CA SER A 821 -17.89 -18.18 -14.90
C SER A 821 -16.65 -18.91 -14.35
N PRO A 822 -16.80 -20.06 -13.66
CA PRO A 822 -15.69 -20.75 -13.00
C PRO A 822 -14.53 -21.13 -13.94
N GLU A 823 -14.82 -21.51 -15.18
CA GLU A 823 -13.81 -21.86 -16.19
C GLU A 823 -12.97 -20.65 -16.61
N ALA A 824 -13.62 -19.53 -16.92
CA ALA A 824 -12.93 -18.31 -17.29
C ALA A 824 -12.08 -17.79 -16.13
N SER A 825 -12.66 -17.75 -14.92
CA SER A 825 -11.96 -17.34 -13.70
C SER A 825 -10.80 -18.26 -13.33
N ALA A 826 -10.94 -19.58 -13.50
CA ALA A 826 -9.85 -20.52 -13.28
C ALA A 826 -8.73 -20.36 -14.31
N GLY A 827 -9.09 -20.19 -15.60
CA GLY A 827 -8.12 -19.90 -16.66
C GLY A 827 -7.35 -18.62 -16.37
N TRP A 828 -8.05 -17.57 -15.93
CA TRP A 828 -7.47 -16.28 -15.58
C TRP A 828 -6.54 -16.36 -14.36
N LEU A 829 -7.01 -17.01 -13.29
CA LEU A 829 -6.25 -17.21 -12.06
C LEU A 829 -4.99 -18.06 -12.31
N ARG A 830 -5.07 -19.07 -13.18
CA ARG A 830 -3.93 -19.89 -13.57
C ARG A 830 -2.87 -19.07 -14.31
N THR A 831 -3.29 -18.29 -15.31
CA THR A 831 -2.36 -17.54 -16.18
C THR A 831 -1.78 -16.32 -15.48
N PHE A 832 -2.59 -15.56 -14.75
CA PHE A 832 -2.20 -14.25 -14.21
C PHE A 832 -2.10 -14.21 -12.69
N GLY A 833 -2.63 -15.22 -11.98
CA GLY A 833 -2.65 -15.23 -10.53
C GLY A 833 -3.65 -14.26 -9.89
N ARG A 834 -4.58 -13.72 -10.68
CA ARG A 834 -5.50 -12.64 -10.31
C ARG A 834 -6.89 -12.89 -10.91
N LEU A 835 -7.90 -12.24 -10.33
CA LEU A 835 -9.27 -12.27 -10.82
C LEU A 835 -9.74 -10.88 -11.33
N ASP A 836 -8.90 -10.21 -12.12
CA ASP A 836 -9.21 -8.94 -12.80
C ASP A 836 -9.95 -9.15 -14.15
N LEU A 837 -10.78 -10.18 -14.21
CA LEU A 837 -11.40 -10.68 -15.44
C LEU A 837 -12.64 -9.85 -15.86
N ALA A 838 -13.21 -9.03 -14.98
CA ALA A 838 -14.47 -8.34 -15.24
C ALA A 838 -14.49 -7.48 -16.53
N PRO A 839 -13.46 -6.67 -16.86
CA PRO A 839 -13.46 -5.91 -18.13
C PRO A 839 -13.48 -6.80 -19.37
N VAL A 840 -12.91 -8.01 -19.27
CA VAL A 840 -12.91 -9.00 -20.35
C VAL A 840 -14.28 -9.67 -20.46
N LEU A 841 -14.95 -9.97 -19.34
CA LEU A 841 -16.34 -10.46 -19.36
C LEU A 841 -17.33 -9.42 -19.89
N ASP A 842 -17.06 -8.12 -19.69
CA ASP A 842 -17.89 -7.04 -20.25
C ASP A 842 -17.74 -6.96 -21.78
N ALA A 843 -16.54 -7.21 -22.33
CA ALA A 843 -16.30 -7.26 -23.77
C ALA A 843 -16.73 -8.60 -24.40
N PHE A 844 -16.54 -9.70 -23.65
CA PHE A 844 -16.72 -11.08 -24.08
C PHE A 844 -17.45 -11.88 -22.98
N PRO A 845 -18.80 -11.86 -22.95
CA PRO A 845 -19.57 -12.60 -21.95
C PRO A 845 -19.26 -14.11 -21.93
N ASP A 846 -18.95 -14.68 -23.09
CA ASP A 846 -18.61 -16.10 -23.28
C ASP A 846 -17.08 -16.35 -23.27
N ALA A 847 -16.33 -15.60 -22.45
CA ALA A 847 -14.87 -15.71 -22.37
C ALA A 847 -14.36 -17.15 -22.11
N ALA A 848 -15.16 -17.99 -21.44
CA ALA A 848 -14.84 -19.40 -21.21
C ALA A 848 -14.66 -20.17 -22.53
N ASP A 849 -15.51 -19.92 -23.52
CA ASP A 849 -15.48 -20.60 -24.84
C ASP A 849 -14.39 -20.03 -25.76
N LEU A 850 -13.96 -18.79 -25.51
CA LEU A 850 -12.92 -18.11 -26.28
C LEU A 850 -11.51 -18.41 -25.77
N LEU A 851 -11.36 -18.72 -24.49
CA LEU A 851 -10.05 -18.96 -23.85
C LEU A 851 -9.23 -20.08 -24.51
N PRO A 852 -9.82 -21.24 -24.91
CA PRO A 852 -9.08 -22.28 -25.62
C PRO A 852 -8.60 -21.85 -27.01
N ARG A 853 -9.30 -20.90 -27.66
CA ARG A 853 -9.05 -20.46 -29.03
C ARG A 853 -8.03 -19.32 -29.13
N PHE A 854 -8.12 -18.35 -28.22
CA PHE A 854 -7.31 -17.13 -28.26
C PHE A 854 -6.27 -17.04 -27.13
N SER A 855 -6.33 -17.89 -26.11
CA SER A 855 -5.57 -17.73 -24.86
C SER A 855 -5.98 -16.50 -24.03
N ALA A 856 -5.64 -16.51 -22.73
CA ALA A 856 -5.98 -15.43 -21.81
C ALA A 856 -5.23 -14.11 -22.11
N HIS A 857 -4.02 -14.18 -22.69
CA HIS A 857 -3.23 -12.99 -23.03
C HIS A 857 -3.88 -12.19 -24.17
N VAL A 858 -4.27 -12.87 -25.25
CA VAL A 858 -4.89 -12.23 -26.43
C VAL A 858 -6.27 -11.68 -26.09
N LEU A 859 -7.10 -12.41 -25.33
CA LEU A 859 -8.42 -11.90 -24.93
C LEU A 859 -8.32 -10.64 -24.08
N ARG A 860 -7.36 -10.57 -23.15
CA ARG A 860 -7.11 -9.34 -22.39
C ARG A 860 -6.68 -8.19 -23.30
N ALA A 861 -5.81 -8.46 -24.26
CA ALA A 861 -5.33 -7.50 -25.25
C ALA A 861 -6.46 -6.95 -26.12
N ALA A 862 -7.30 -7.86 -26.64
CA ALA A 862 -8.45 -7.56 -27.49
C ALA A 862 -9.49 -6.71 -26.75
N ALA A 863 -9.86 -7.09 -25.53
CA ALA A 863 -10.76 -6.30 -24.69
C ALA A 863 -10.19 -4.89 -24.44
N SER A 864 -8.88 -4.79 -24.14
CA SER A 864 -8.19 -3.51 -23.92
C SER A 864 -8.12 -2.63 -25.17
N ALA A 865 -8.20 -3.22 -26.36
CA ALA A 865 -8.24 -2.54 -27.65
C ALA A 865 -9.67 -2.19 -28.11
N GLY A 866 -10.70 -2.58 -27.34
CA GLY A 866 -12.10 -2.33 -27.66
C GLY A 866 -12.71 -3.29 -28.68
N LEU A 867 -12.04 -4.42 -28.97
CA LEU A 867 -12.63 -5.48 -29.80
C LEU A 867 -13.80 -6.14 -29.05
N ARG A 868 -14.85 -6.49 -29.80
CA ARG A 868 -16.02 -7.23 -29.33
C ARG A 868 -16.07 -8.62 -29.96
N THR A 869 -16.92 -9.49 -29.45
CA THR A 869 -17.04 -10.89 -29.91
C THR A 869 -17.18 -10.98 -31.44
N GLU A 870 -17.99 -10.12 -32.06
CA GLU A 870 -18.24 -10.16 -33.50
C GLU A 870 -17.00 -9.82 -34.35
N LEU A 871 -16.13 -8.95 -33.81
CA LEU A 871 -14.89 -8.56 -34.47
C LEU A 871 -13.80 -9.62 -34.28
N LEU A 872 -13.74 -10.27 -33.11
CA LEU A 872 -12.86 -11.43 -32.91
C LEU A 872 -13.23 -12.58 -33.85
N GLU A 873 -14.52 -12.88 -34.01
CA GLU A 873 -14.99 -13.90 -34.97
C GLU A 873 -14.69 -13.52 -36.43
N THR A 874 -14.64 -12.22 -36.74
CA THR A 874 -14.23 -11.74 -38.06
C THR A 874 -12.75 -11.99 -38.31
N LEU A 875 -11.89 -11.68 -37.34
CA LEU A 875 -10.45 -11.97 -37.40
C LEU A 875 -10.17 -13.48 -37.38
N GLU A 876 -10.96 -14.28 -36.66
CA GLU A 876 -10.88 -15.74 -36.64
C GLU A 876 -11.17 -16.35 -38.01
N ARG A 877 -12.26 -15.92 -38.66
CA ARG A 877 -12.62 -16.38 -40.01
C ARG A 877 -11.56 -15.97 -41.04
N PHE A 878 -11.02 -14.76 -40.92
CA PHE A 878 -9.89 -14.32 -41.73
C PHE A 878 -8.66 -15.22 -41.53
N ALA A 879 -8.29 -15.50 -40.28
CA ALA A 879 -7.15 -16.34 -39.94
C ALA A 879 -7.29 -17.74 -40.53
N ALA A 880 -8.48 -18.34 -40.39
CA ALA A 880 -8.80 -19.63 -41.00
C ALA A 880 -8.69 -19.60 -42.53
N GLY A 881 -9.15 -18.52 -43.18
CA GLY A 881 -9.04 -18.34 -44.63
C GLY A 881 -7.60 -18.13 -45.12
N ALA A 882 -6.74 -17.54 -44.28
CA ALA A 882 -5.34 -17.28 -44.59
C ALA A 882 -4.40 -18.44 -44.19
N GLY A 883 -4.89 -19.44 -43.44
CA GLY A 883 -4.10 -20.56 -42.93
C GLY A 883 -3.20 -20.20 -41.74
N ILE A 884 -3.63 -19.26 -40.90
CA ILE A 884 -2.87 -18.70 -39.77
C ILE A 884 -3.64 -18.97 -38.48
N GLU A 885 -2.94 -19.11 -37.35
CA GLU A 885 -3.57 -19.18 -36.04
C GLU A 885 -4.31 -17.86 -35.71
N ALA A 886 -5.53 -17.97 -35.20
CA ALA A 886 -6.37 -16.80 -34.88
C ALA A 886 -5.72 -15.90 -33.82
N SER A 887 -4.98 -16.49 -32.87
CA SER A 887 -4.21 -15.75 -31.86
C SER A 887 -3.12 -14.88 -32.49
N ASP A 888 -2.44 -15.36 -33.54
CA ASP A 888 -1.35 -14.63 -34.20
C ASP A 888 -1.88 -13.46 -35.02
N VAL A 889 -3.03 -13.64 -35.70
CA VAL A 889 -3.70 -12.56 -36.44
C VAL A 889 -4.16 -11.46 -35.49
N VAL A 890 -4.80 -11.79 -34.37
CA VAL A 890 -5.22 -10.78 -33.39
C VAL A 890 -4.01 -10.07 -32.80
N THR A 891 -2.93 -10.79 -32.49
CA THR A 891 -1.69 -10.21 -31.97
C THR A 891 -1.04 -9.26 -32.97
N ALA A 892 -0.93 -9.67 -34.23
CA ALA A 892 -0.41 -8.84 -35.33
C ALA A 892 -1.27 -7.59 -35.57
N PHE A 893 -2.60 -7.75 -35.60
CA PHE A 893 -3.57 -6.65 -35.71
C PHE A 893 -3.36 -5.61 -34.58
N LEU A 894 -3.12 -6.07 -33.36
CA LEU A 894 -2.85 -5.18 -32.22
C LEU A 894 -1.45 -4.56 -32.25
N ASN A 895 -0.43 -5.29 -32.72
CA ASN A 895 0.96 -4.83 -32.81
C ASN A 895 1.14 -3.67 -33.80
N ILE A 896 0.44 -3.71 -34.94
CA ILE A 896 0.45 -2.64 -35.93
C ILE A 896 -0.34 -1.39 -35.49
N GLY A 897 -0.99 -1.45 -34.32
CA GLY A 897 -1.75 -0.34 -33.76
C GLY A 897 -3.14 -0.15 -34.35
N ALA A 898 -3.70 -1.18 -35.01
CA ALA A 898 -5.05 -1.12 -35.56
C ALA A 898 -6.11 -0.96 -34.47
N VAL A 899 -7.18 -0.25 -34.78
CA VAL A 899 -8.33 -0.02 -33.88
C VAL A 899 -9.51 -0.89 -34.30
N ALA A 900 -10.50 -1.05 -33.43
CA ALA A 900 -11.67 -1.89 -33.70
C ALA A 900 -12.38 -1.59 -35.04
N ASP A 901 -12.33 -0.33 -35.49
CA ASP A 901 -12.93 0.12 -36.77
C ASP A 901 -12.21 -0.42 -38.02
N ASP A 902 -10.98 -0.94 -37.87
CA ASP A 902 -10.19 -1.51 -38.98
C ASP A 902 -10.50 -3.00 -39.21
N ALA A 903 -11.03 -3.69 -38.20
CA ALA A 903 -11.35 -5.12 -38.27
C ALA A 903 -12.30 -5.52 -39.43
N PRO A 904 -13.30 -4.71 -39.86
CA PRO A 904 -14.15 -5.02 -41.00
C PRO A 904 -13.42 -5.18 -42.34
N VAL A 905 -12.22 -4.61 -42.51
CA VAL A 905 -11.40 -4.79 -43.74
C VAL A 905 -11.09 -6.26 -43.99
N PHE A 906 -10.95 -7.04 -42.92
CA PHE A 906 -10.62 -8.46 -42.96
C PHE A 906 -11.83 -9.39 -43.14
N ALA A 907 -13.05 -8.84 -43.24
CA ALA A 907 -14.27 -9.65 -43.38
C ALA A 907 -14.42 -10.34 -44.74
N ALA A 908 -13.67 -9.91 -45.77
CA ALA A 908 -13.76 -10.44 -47.13
C ALA A 908 -12.82 -11.65 -47.35
N GLU A 909 -13.33 -12.72 -48.00
CA GLU A 909 -12.52 -13.91 -48.38
C GLU A 909 -11.28 -13.55 -49.23
N ALA A 910 -11.38 -12.46 -50.00
CA ALA A 910 -10.27 -11.92 -50.81
C ALA A 910 -9.11 -11.40 -49.95
N ALA A 911 -9.40 -10.78 -48.79
CA ALA A 911 -8.37 -10.28 -47.87
C ALA A 911 -7.52 -11.41 -47.32
N ALA A 912 -8.15 -12.52 -46.94
CA ALA A 912 -7.47 -13.71 -46.43
C ALA A 912 -6.61 -14.39 -47.51
N SER A 913 -7.16 -14.52 -48.73
CA SER A 913 -6.46 -15.12 -49.87
C SER A 913 -5.26 -14.29 -50.33
N TRP A 914 -5.41 -12.96 -50.35
CA TRP A 914 -4.31 -12.04 -50.65
C TRP A 914 -3.21 -12.12 -49.59
N THR A 915 -3.59 -12.10 -48.30
CA THR A 915 -2.62 -12.21 -47.20
C THR A 915 -1.84 -13.51 -47.25
N ALA A 916 -2.50 -14.64 -47.51
CA ALA A 916 -1.83 -15.93 -47.67
C ALA A 916 -0.82 -15.93 -48.83
N ALA A 917 -1.13 -15.26 -49.95
CA ALA A 917 -0.23 -15.12 -51.09
C ALA A 917 1.00 -14.26 -50.76
N GLU A 918 0.81 -13.15 -50.05
CA GLU A 918 1.92 -12.27 -49.62
C GLU A 918 2.83 -12.97 -48.58
N LEU A 919 2.26 -13.69 -47.63
CA LEU A 919 3.02 -14.50 -46.67
C LEU A 919 3.86 -15.58 -47.39
N ALA A 920 3.28 -16.26 -48.39
CA ALA A 920 4.00 -17.21 -49.23
C ALA A 920 5.11 -16.55 -50.05
N ALA A 921 4.98 -15.25 -50.36
CA ALA A 921 6.01 -14.43 -51.00
C ALA A 921 7.07 -13.89 -50.01
N GLY A 922 6.94 -14.20 -48.71
CA GLY A 922 7.91 -13.83 -47.67
C GLY A 922 7.63 -12.50 -46.98
N VAL A 923 6.46 -11.90 -47.19
CA VAL A 923 5.99 -10.74 -46.42
C VAL A 923 5.66 -11.18 -44.99
N VAL A 924 5.96 -10.34 -43.99
CA VAL A 924 5.63 -10.63 -42.58
C VAL A 924 4.17 -10.31 -42.32
N LEU A 925 3.51 -11.06 -41.43
CA LEU A 925 2.08 -10.92 -41.13
C LEU A 925 1.68 -9.48 -40.77
N ASP A 926 2.44 -8.84 -39.88
CA ASP A 926 2.22 -7.45 -39.48
C ASP A 926 2.20 -6.50 -40.69
N ASP A 927 3.18 -6.63 -41.60
CA ASP A 927 3.28 -5.80 -42.80
C ASP A 927 2.12 -6.06 -43.77
N ALA A 928 1.69 -7.32 -43.92
CA ALA A 928 0.56 -7.69 -44.77
C ALA A 928 -0.76 -7.09 -44.26
N LEU A 929 -1.01 -7.18 -42.94
CA LEU A 929 -2.18 -6.57 -42.31
C LEU A 929 -2.14 -5.04 -42.42
N ALA A 930 -0.98 -4.42 -42.18
CA ALA A 930 -0.81 -2.98 -42.31
C ALA A 930 -1.09 -2.50 -43.74
N MET A 931 -0.59 -3.21 -44.76
CA MET A 931 -0.83 -2.87 -46.17
C MET A 931 -2.32 -2.90 -46.55
N LEU A 932 -3.11 -3.82 -45.98
CA LEU A 932 -4.56 -3.90 -46.22
C LEU A 932 -5.32 -2.74 -45.55
N ILE A 933 -4.88 -2.32 -44.37
CA ILE A 933 -5.49 -1.19 -43.64
C ILE A 933 -5.13 0.14 -44.31
N GLU A 934 -3.86 0.32 -44.69
CA GLU A 934 -3.36 1.57 -45.29
C GLU A 934 -3.87 1.80 -46.72
N ASP A 935 -4.03 0.75 -47.53
CA ASP A 935 -4.53 0.83 -48.90
C ASP A 935 -5.53 -0.30 -49.23
N PRO A 936 -6.80 -0.15 -48.82
CA PRO A 936 -7.85 -1.12 -49.14
C PRO A 936 -8.08 -1.30 -50.66
N GLY A 937 -7.61 -0.36 -51.49
CA GLY A 937 -7.68 -0.40 -52.95
C GLY A 937 -6.76 -1.44 -53.60
N ARG A 938 -5.74 -1.92 -52.88
CA ARG A 938 -4.86 -3.02 -53.35
C ARG A 938 -5.61 -4.31 -53.61
N LEU A 939 -6.55 -4.66 -52.73
CA LEU A 939 -7.40 -5.84 -52.91
C LEU A 939 -8.16 -5.77 -54.23
N ARG A 940 -8.70 -4.59 -54.57
CA ARG A 940 -9.41 -4.37 -55.83
C ARG A 940 -8.48 -4.46 -57.05
N THR A 941 -7.26 -3.92 -56.95
CA THR A 941 -6.28 -3.95 -58.04
C THR A 941 -5.79 -5.39 -58.31
N TRP A 942 -5.49 -6.12 -57.23
CA TRP A 942 -5.13 -7.54 -57.29
C TRP A 942 -6.26 -8.41 -57.89
N LEU A 943 -7.51 -8.15 -57.50
CA LEU A 943 -8.69 -8.83 -58.04
C LEU A 943 -8.97 -8.53 -59.52
N VAL A 944 -8.48 -7.41 -60.07
CA VAL A 944 -8.82 -6.97 -61.44
C VAL A 944 -7.72 -7.29 -62.47
N GLU A 945 -6.44 -7.24 -62.09
CA GLU A 945 -5.31 -7.30 -63.03
C GLU A 945 -4.57 -8.66 -63.09
N GLY A 946 -4.99 -9.67 -62.33
CA GLY A 946 -4.30 -10.97 -62.26
C GLY A 946 -4.43 -11.84 -63.54
N GLU A 947 -3.30 -12.24 -64.15
CA GLU A 947 -3.25 -13.06 -65.38
C GLU A 947 -3.94 -14.45 -65.28
N ASN A 948 -4.26 -14.92 -64.07
CA ASN A 948 -4.88 -16.22 -63.82
C ASN A 948 -6.35 -16.12 -63.36
N LEU A 949 -6.97 -14.93 -63.36
CA LEU A 949 -8.22 -14.68 -62.65
C LEU A 949 -9.40 -15.61 -63.06
N PRO A 950 -9.73 -15.86 -64.35
CA PRO A 950 -10.80 -16.80 -64.69
C PRO A 950 -10.45 -18.24 -64.29
N ARG A 951 -9.15 -18.59 -64.29
CA ARG A 951 -8.66 -19.91 -63.88
C ARG A 951 -8.75 -20.07 -62.36
N GLU A 952 -8.41 -19.04 -61.60
CA GLU A 952 -8.44 -19.02 -60.13
C GLU A 952 -9.87 -18.96 -59.60
N VAL A 953 -10.72 -18.10 -60.18
CA VAL A 953 -12.16 -18.03 -59.87
C VAL A 953 -12.82 -19.39 -60.15
N LEU A 954 -12.60 -19.99 -61.33
CA LEU A 954 -13.14 -21.32 -61.60
C LEU A 954 -12.48 -22.43 -60.77
N THR A 955 -11.21 -22.31 -60.38
CA THR A 955 -10.56 -23.28 -59.49
C THR A 955 -11.18 -23.23 -58.10
N GLY A 956 -11.45 -22.02 -57.57
CA GLY A 956 -12.13 -21.82 -56.30
C GLY A 956 -13.58 -22.29 -56.34
N VAL A 957 -14.30 -21.98 -57.42
CA VAL A 957 -15.71 -22.39 -57.60
C VAL A 957 -15.83 -23.90 -57.82
N LEU A 958 -14.96 -24.53 -58.61
CA LEU A 958 -15.00 -25.97 -58.89
C LEU A 958 -14.31 -26.83 -57.82
N GLY A 959 -13.44 -26.26 -56.99
CA GLY A 959 -12.62 -26.99 -56.03
C GLY A 959 -11.47 -27.82 -56.66
N THR A 960 -11.21 -27.65 -57.95
CA THR A 960 -10.08 -28.25 -58.68
C THR A 960 -9.75 -27.43 -59.93
N GLN A 961 -8.59 -27.66 -60.55
CA GLN A 961 -8.21 -26.92 -61.75
C GLN A 961 -9.15 -27.24 -62.93
N PRO A 962 -9.70 -26.24 -63.65
CA PRO A 962 -10.66 -26.49 -64.74
C PRO A 962 -10.15 -27.45 -65.82
N ARG A 963 -8.84 -27.47 -66.09
CA ARG A 963 -8.22 -28.39 -67.05
C ARG A 963 -8.29 -29.86 -66.64
N SER A 964 -8.27 -30.18 -65.35
CA SER A 964 -8.37 -31.58 -64.87
C SER A 964 -9.77 -32.17 -65.12
N LEU A 965 -10.77 -31.31 -65.31
CA LEU A 965 -12.14 -31.66 -65.67
C LEU A 965 -12.44 -31.50 -67.18
N GLY A 966 -11.42 -31.24 -67.99
CA GLY A 966 -11.54 -31.12 -69.44
C GLY A 966 -12.09 -29.78 -69.95
N VAL A 967 -12.07 -28.71 -69.14
CA VAL A 967 -12.55 -27.38 -69.54
C VAL A 967 -11.47 -26.62 -70.33
N GLY A 968 -11.80 -26.24 -71.56
CA GLY A 968 -10.94 -25.43 -72.44
C GLY A 968 -10.90 -23.94 -72.05
N ARG A 969 -9.95 -23.17 -72.61
CA ARG A 969 -9.81 -21.73 -72.29
C ARG A 969 -11.07 -20.93 -72.65
N THR A 970 -11.63 -21.15 -73.83
CA THR A 970 -12.82 -20.45 -74.34
C THR A 970 -14.07 -20.80 -73.53
N GLU A 971 -14.20 -22.07 -73.14
CA GLU A 971 -15.27 -22.54 -72.26
C GLU A 971 -15.14 -21.95 -70.85
N GLY A 972 -13.93 -21.88 -70.29
CA GLY A 972 -13.69 -21.28 -68.99
C GLY A 972 -14.06 -19.79 -68.93
N VAL A 973 -13.78 -19.01 -69.99
CA VAL A 973 -14.20 -17.60 -70.04
C VAL A 973 -15.73 -17.49 -70.06
N ALA A 974 -16.41 -18.28 -70.89
CA ALA A 974 -17.87 -18.28 -70.98
C ALA A 974 -18.55 -18.72 -69.66
N LEU A 975 -17.96 -19.66 -68.92
CA LEU A 975 -18.46 -20.10 -67.62
C LEU A 975 -18.28 -19.05 -66.52
N VAL A 976 -17.22 -18.23 -66.58
CA VAL A 976 -17.04 -17.08 -65.68
C VAL A 976 -18.02 -15.97 -66.02
N GLU A 977 -18.20 -15.64 -67.31
CA GLU A 977 -19.21 -14.67 -67.76
C GLU A 977 -20.64 -15.10 -67.35
N LEU A 978 -20.93 -16.41 -67.37
CA LEU A 978 -22.20 -16.97 -66.89
C LEU A 978 -22.39 -16.77 -65.37
N LEU A 979 -21.34 -17.00 -64.58
CA LEU A 979 -21.36 -16.79 -63.12
C LEU A 979 -21.55 -15.31 -62.77
N GLU A 980 -20.95 -14.41 -63.54
CA GLU A 980 -21.15 -12.96 -63.42
C GLU A 980 -22.57 -12.55 -63.79
N ALA A 981 -23.12 -13.10 -64.87
CA ALA A 981 -24.49 -12.82 -65.31
C ALA A 981 -25.55 -13.44 -64.38
N ARG A 982 -25.24 -14.53 -63.66
CA ARG A 982 -26.18 -15.29 -62.81
C ARG A 982 -25.55 -15.66 -61.45
N PRO A 983 -25.30 -14.69 -60.56
CA PRO A 983 -24.62 -14.93 -59.28
C PRO A 983 -25.37 -15.87 -58.33
N ALA A 984 -26.69 -16.04 -58.51
CA ALA A 984 -27.52 -16.96 -57.73
C ALA A 984 -27.14 -18.45 -57.90
N LEU A 985 -26.26 -18.79 -58.86
CA LEU A 985 -25.71 -20.13 -59.01
C LEU A 985 -24.61 -20.46 -57.98
N LEU A 986 -23.92 -19.45 -57.44
CA LEU A 986 -22.79 -19.65 -56.51
C LEU A 986 -23.17 -20.41 -55.22
N PRO A 987 -24.29 -20.11 -54.53
CA PRO A 987 -24.71 -20.86 -53.35
C PRO A 987 -24.97 -22.34 -53.67
N LEU A 988 -25.58 -22.65 -54.82
CA LEU A 988 -25.85 -24.03 -55.24
C LEU A 988 -24.57 -24.82 -55.52
N ILE A 989 -23.58 -24.16 -56.12
CA ILE A 989 -22.29 -24.77 -56.41
C ILE A 989 -21.52 -25.07 -55.12
N ARG A 990 -21.62 -24.21 -54.10
CA ARG A 990 -21.02 -24.42 -52.77
C ARG A 990 -21.60 -25.63 -52.04
N ASP A 991 -22.88 -25.93 -52.23
CA ASP A 991 -23.55 -27.08 -51.59
C ASP A 991 -23.15 -28.43 -52.23
N LEU A 992 -22.48 -28.43 -53.39
CA LEU A 992 -22.00 -29.64 -54.07
C LEU A 992 -20.60 -30.03 -53.61
N VAL A 993 -20.40 -31.32 -53.29
CA VAL A 993 -19.12 -31.82 -52.76
C VAL A 993 -18.11 -32.10 -53.88
N PHE A 994 -18.56 -32.65 -55.03
CA PHE A 994 -17.64 -33.10 -56.08
C PHE A 994 -17.42 -32.07 -57.20
N PRO A 995 -16.16 -31.81 -57.61
CA PRO A 995 -15.85 -30.86 -58.69
C PRO A 995 -16.53 -31.14 -60.03
N SER A 996 -16.76 -32.41 -60.35
CA SER A 996 -17.48 -32.84 -61.56
C SER A 996 -18.96 -32.44 -61.53
N GLN A 997 -19.62 -32.49 -60.36
CA GLN A 997 -21.01 -32.05 -60.18
C GLN A 997 -21.11 -30.53 -60.31
N ARG A 998 -20.16 -29.80 -59.71
CA ARG A 998 -20.07 -28.33 -59.82
C ARG A 998 -19.94 -27.88 -61.28
N LEU A 999 -19.07 -28.54 -62.05
CA LEU A 999 -18.93 -28.27 -63.48
C LEU A 999 -20.18 -28.67 -64.27
N ARG A 1000 -20.81 -29.80 -63.92
CA ARG A 1000 -22.02 -30.26 -64.60
C ARG A 1000 -23.19 -29.30 -64.39
N LEU A 1001 -23.37 -28.74 -63.18
CA LEU A 1001 -24.36 -27.71 -62.90
C LEU A 1001 -24.13 -26.44 -63.74
N LEU A 1002 -22.88 -26.01 -63.85
CA LEU A 1002 -22.50 -24.85 -64.67
C LEU A 1002 -22.73 -25.06 -66.16
N ARG A 1003 -22.41 -26.23 -66.70
CA ARG A 1003 -22.72 -26.58 -68.09
C ARG A 1003 -24.22 -26.65 -68.35
N LEU A 1004 -24.99 -27.24 -67.43
CA LEU A 1004 -26.45 -27.29 -67.54
C LEU A 1004 -27.08 -25.89 -67.55
N ALA A 1005 -26.55 -24.97 -66.73
CA ALA A 1005 -26.98 -23.57 -66.70
C ALA A 1005 -26.60 -22.80 -67.98
N ALA A 1006 -25.52 -23.20 -68.65
CA ALA A 1006 -25.07 -22.63 -69.91
C ALA A 1006 -25.88 -23.15 -71.11
N GLU A 1007 -26.23 -24.44 -71.10
CA GLU A 1007 -26.98 -25.10 -72.17
C GLU A 1007 -28.48 -24.72 -72.16
N HIS A 1008 -29.04 -24.43 -70.99
CA HIS A 1008 -30.44 -24.02 -70.80
C HIS A 1008 -30.57 -22.69 -70.04
N PRO A 1009 -30.24 -21.56 -70.70
CA PRO A 1009 -30.23 -20.24 -70.05
C PRO A 1009 -31.61 -19.81 -69.54
N GLU A 1010 -32.71 -20.35 -70.09
CA GLU A 1010 -34.09 -20.11 -69.67
C GLU A 1010 -34.47 -20.74 -68.32
N TRP A 1011 -33.71 -21.73 -67.85
CA TRP A 1011 -34.00 -22.41 -66.58
C TRP A 1011 -33.57 -21.57 -65.37
N ASN A 1012 -34.46 -21.42 -64.39
CA ASN A 1012 -34.14 -20.78 -63.11
C ASN A 1012 -33.71 -21.83 -62.08
N LEU A 1013 -32.43 -22.17 -62.07
CA LEU A 1013 -31.85 -23.20 -61.22
C LEU A 1013 -31.74 -22.78 -59.74
N ALA A 1014 -31.89 -21.50 -59.42
CA ALA A 1014 -31.81 -20.95 -58.05
C ALA A 1014 -33.06 -21.17 -57.18
N ARG A 1015 -34.03 -21.99 -57.63
CA ARG A 1015 -35.20 -22.35 -56.81
C ARG A 1015 -34.79 -23.26 -55.66
N GLN A 1016 -35.40 -23.04 -54.49
CA GLN A 1016 -35.17 -23.87 -53.29
C GLN A 1016 -35.38 -25.36 -53.56
N THR A 1017 -36.37 -25.71 -54.39
CA THR A 1017 -36.67 -27.10 -54.76
C THR A 1017 -35.54 -27.78 -55.56
N VAL A 1018 -34.79 -27.02 -56.36
CA VAL A 1018 -33.60 -27.53 -57.07
C VAL A 1018 -32.44 -27.64 -56.10
N ARG A 1019 -32.27 -26.66 -55.21
CA ARG A 1019 -31.25 -26.67 -54.15
C ARG A 1019 -31.37 -27.90 -53.25
N ASP A 1020 -32.57 -28.21 -52.77
CA ASP A 1020 -32.83 -29.36 -51.89
C ASP A 1020 -32.60 -30.71 -52.58
N ALA A 1021 -32.56 -30.73 -53.93
CA ALA A 1021 -32.36 -31.92 -54.75
C ALA A 1021 -30.90 -32.20 -55.10
N LEU A 1022 -30.02 -31.23 -54.91
CA LEU A 1022 -28.59 -31.38 -55.10
C LEU A 1022 -27.96 -32.12 -53.91
N PRO A 1023 -26.94 -32.97 -54.10
CA PRO A 1023 -26.29 -33.34 -55.37
C PRO A 1023 -27.01 -34.46 -56.15
N GLY A 1024 -27.95 -35.19 -55.53
CA GLY A 1024 -28.52 -36.43 -56.07
C GLY A 1024 -29.17 -36.30 -57.46
N LEU A 1025 -29.65 -35.10 -57.80
CA LEU A 1025 -30.16 -34.74 -59.12
C LEU A 1025 -29.09 -34.78 -60.23
N LEU A 1026 -27.88 -34.30 -59.97
CA LEU A 1026 -26.81 -34.18 -60.98
C LEU A 1026 -26.12 -35.52 -61.28
N ASP A 1027 -26.20 -36.45 -60.33
CA ASP A 1027 -25.68 -37.81 -60.49
C ASP A 1027 -26.68 -38.73 -61.21
N HIS A 1028 -27.92 -38.28 -61.42
CA HIS A 1028 -28.94 -39.09 -62.07
C HIS A 1028 -28.71 -39.13 -63.60
N PRO A 1029 -28.81 -40.32 -64.24
CA PRO A 1029 -28.61 -40.46 -65.69
C PRO A 1029 -29.62 -39.66 -66.52
N GLU A 1030 -30.81 -39.38 -65.97
CA GLU A 1030 -31.87 -38.57 -66.60
C GLU A 1030 -32.06 -37.19 -65.95
N ALA A 1031 -30.99 -36.58 -65.42
CA ALA A 1031 -31.02 -35.31 -64.69
C ALA A 1031 -31.82 -34.20 -65.39
N GLU A 1032 -31.62 -33.99 -66.70
CA GLU A 1032 -32.34 -32.96 -67.47
C GLU A 1032 -33.85 -33.20 -67.53
N ARG A 1033 -34.30 -34.47 -67.67
CA ARG A 1033 -35.73 -34.81 -67.71
C ARG A 1033 -36.38 -34.64 -66.33
N ILE A 1034 -35.68 -34.99 -65.26
CA ILE A 1034 -36.14 -34.77 -63.88
C ILE A 1034 -36.21 -33.26 -63.59
N LEU A 1035 -35.21 -32.50 -64.00
CA LEU A 1035 -35.18 -31.06 -63.82
C LEU A 1035 -36.32 -30.36 -64.57
N ALA A 1036 -36.60 -30.79 -65.81
CA ALA A 1036 -37.73 -30.27 -66.58
C ALA A 1036 -39.07 -30.52 -65.89
N LEU A 1037 -39.26 -31.70 -65.26
CA LEU A 1037 -40.45 -32.03 -64.47
C LEU A 1037 -40.55 -31.20 -63.18
N MET A 1038 -39.43 -30.93 -62.50
CA MET A 1038 -39.38 -30.10 -61.29
C MET A 1038 -39.65 -28.62 -61.59
N LEU A 1039 -39.07 -28.09 -62.67
CA LEU A 1039 -39.22 -26.68 -63.05
C LEU A 1039 -40.58 -26.38 -63.70
N GLY A 1040 -41.17 -27.35 -64.41
CA GLY A 1040 -42.45 -27.22 -65.12
C GLY A 1040 -43.69 -27.66 -64.33
N GLY A 1041 -43.56 -28.40 -63.22
CA GLY A 1041 -44.69 -29.04 -62.53
C GLY A 1041 -44.75 -28.92 -61.00
N ASP A 1042 -43.88 -28.10 -60.37
CA ASP A 1042 -43.75 -27.93 -58.91
C ASP A 1042 -43.67 -29.26 -58.13
N LEU A 1043 -42.93 -30.23 -58.67
CA LEU A 1043 -42.64 -31.51 -58.02
C LEU A 1043 -41.30 -31.44 -57.27
N THR A 1044 -41.20 -32.09 -56.12
CA THR A 1044 -39.92 -32.33 -55.44
C THR A 1044 -39.10 -33.40 -56.18
N PHE A 1045 -37.80 -33.51 -55.92
CA PHE A 1045 -36.92 -34.47 -56.57
C PHE A 1045 -37.40 -35.93 -56.46
N ALA A 1046 -37.86 -36.33 -55.27
CA ALA A 1046 -38.40 -37.67 -55.04
C ALA A 1046 -39.69 -37.91 -55.84
N GLN A 1047 -40.58 -36.92 -55.92
CA GLN A 1047 -41.82 -37.01 -56.69
C GLN A 1047 -41.56 -37.02 -58.20
N ALA A 1048 -40.61 -36.23 -58.68
CA ALA A 1048 -40.21 -36.19 -60.08
C ALA A 1048 -39.57 -37.52 -60.52
N ARG A 1049 -38.77 -38.16 -59.65
CA ARG A 1049 -38.23 -39.50 -59.88
C ARG A 1049 -39.33 -40.57 -59.93
N VAL A 1050 -40.26 -40.58 -58.97
CA VAL A 1050 -41.40 -41.51 -58.98
C VAL A 1050 -42.29 -41.30 -60.20
N ALA A 1051 -42.51 -40.05 -60.61
CA ALA A 1051 -43.28 -39.73 -61.81
C ALA A 1051 -42.60 -40.21 -63.10
N LEU A 1052 -41.27 -40.09 -63.18
CA LEU A 1052 -40.46 -40.56 -64.29
C LEU A 1052 -40.41 -42.10 -64.34
N ASP A 1053 -40.09 -42.75 -63.22
CA ASP A 1053 -39.94 -44.21 -63.11
C ASP A 1053 -41.24 -44.96 -63.36
N ARG A 1054 -42.39 -44.36 -62.99
CA ARG A 1054 -43.73 -44.93 -63.19
C ARG A 1054 -44.48 -44.34 -64.38
N ASN A 1055 -43.83 -43.47 -65.15
CA ASN A 1055 -44.37 -42.84 -66.35
C ASN A 1055 -45.77 -42.22 -66.15
N LEU A 1056 -45.94 -41.50 -65.03
CA LEU A 1056 -47.24 -40.98 -64.60
C LEU A 1056 -47.69 -39.78 -65.45
N ASP A 1057 -48.98 -39.73 -65.77
CA ASP A 1057 -49.62 -38.63 -66.51
C ASP A 1057 -49.91 -37.40 -65.61
N ASP A 1058 -50.50 -36.34 -66.17
CA ASP A 1058 -50.76 -35.08 -65.43
C ASP A 1058 -51.67 -35.26 -64.20
N SER A 1059 -52.63 -36.18 -64.26
CA SER A 1059 -53.51 -36.49 -63.13
C SER A 1059 -52.77 -37.25 -62.03
N GLY A 1060 -51.92 -38.22 -62.39
CA GLY A 1060 -51.06 -38.93 -61.43
C GLY A 1060 -50.01 -38.02 -60.78
N ARG A 1061 -49.48 -37.05 -61.54
CA ARG A 1061 -48.58 -36.02 -61.03
C ARG A 1061 -49.26 -35.06 -60.05
N ALA A 1062 -50.52 -34.68 -60.30
CA ALA A 1062 -51.30 -33.85 -59.39
C ALA A 1062 -51.60 -34.53 -58.03
N LEU A 1063 -51.84 -35.85 -58.06
CA LEU A 1063 -52.04 -36.64 -56.83
C LEU A 1063 -50.75 -36.71 -55.99
N LEU A 1064 -49.60 -36.94 -56.65
CA LEU A 1064 -48.27 -36.93 -56.00
C LEU A 1064 -47.95 -35.59 -55.34
N ARG A 1065 -48.37 -34.45 -55.92
CA ARG A 1065 -48.23 -33.13 -55.29
C ARG A 1065 -48.97 -33.00 -53.96
N THR A 1066 -50.12 -33.68 -53.84
CA THR A 1066 -51.02 -33.54 -52.67
C THR A 1066 -50.64 -34.52 -51.55
N LEU A 1067 -50.17 -35.71 -51.92
CA LEU A 1067 -49.95 -36.82 -50.99
C LEU A 1067 -48.47 -37.03 -50.60
N GLY A 1068 -47.52 -36.41 -51.31
CA GLY A 1068 -46.10 -36.74 -51.15
C GLY A 1068 -45.74 -38.12 -51.70
N PRO A 1069 -44.44 -38.47 -51.79
CA PRO A 1069 -44.04 -39.85 -52.02
C PRO A 1069 -44.37 -40.67 -50.77
N LEU A 1070 -45.40 -41.52 -50.84
CA LEU A 1070 -45.77 -42.38 -49.69
C LEU A 1070 -44.67 -43.42 -49.45
N ASP A 1071 -43.97 -43.26 -48.33
CA ASP A 1071 -42.98 -44.18 -47.80
C ASP A 1071 -43.68 -45.17 -46.85
N PRO A 1072 -43.48 -46.50 -46.96
CA PRO A 1072 -44.00 -47.48 -46.01
C PRO A 1072 -43.63 -47.24 -44.53
N ASP A 1073 -42.76 -46.27 -44.23
CA ASP A 1073 -42.27 -45.91 -42.89
C ASP A 1073 -42.95 -44.65 -42.29
N ASP A 1074 -44.06 -44.17 -42.85
CA ASP A 1074 -44.78 -43.00 -42.31
C ASP A 1074 -45.44 -43.18 -40.93
N ASP A 1075 -45.47 -42.03 -40.22
CA ASP A 1075 -45.57 -41.76 -38.78
C ASP A 1075 -46.74 -42.44 -38.01
N LEU A 1076 -46.39 -43.22 -36.98
CA LEU A 1076 -47.31 -43.85 -36.01
C LEU A 1076 -48.29 -42.86 -35.36
N PHE A 1077 -47.91 -41.58 -35.32
CA PHE A 1077 -48.73 -40.49 -34.78
C PHE A 1077 -49.92 -40.13 -35.67
N ALA A 1078 -49.78 -40.26 -36.99
CA ALA A 1078 -50.88 -40.08 -37.93
C ALA A 1078 -51.90 -41.22 -37.82
N VAL A 1079 -51.43 -42.45 -37.61
CA VAL A 1079 -52.28 -43.63 -37.37
C VAL A 1079 -53.02 -43.53 -36.03
N ALA A 1080 -52.34 -43.07 -34.98
CA ALA A 1080 -52.94 -42.87 -33.65
C ALA A 1080 -54.02 -41.79 -33.66
N SER A 1081 -53.80 -40.70 -34.41
CA SER A 1081 -54.73 -39.57 -34.49
C SER A 1081 -55.96 -39.85 -35.36
N LEU A 1082 -55.86 -40.74 -36.35
CA LEU A 1082 -56.96 -41.09 -37.26
C LEU A 1082 -57.79 -42.31 -36.82
N TYR A 1083 -57.20 -43.28 -36.10
CA TYR A 1083 -57.84 -44.59 -35.86
C TYR A 1083 -57.89 -45.04 -34.38
N GLY A 1084 -57.33 -44.26 -33.45
CA GLY A 1084 -57.42 -44.49 -32.01
C GLY A 1084 -56.31 -45.38 -31.41
N ALA A 1085 -56.12 -45.24 -30.09
CA ALA A 1085 -54.96 -45.74 -29.33
C ALA A 1085 -54.74 -47.27 -29.37
N ALA A 1086 -55.79 -48.06 -29.58
CA ALA A 1086 -55.67 -49.52 -29.65
C ALA A 1086 -55.01 -50.01 -30.96
N MET A 1087 -55.21 -49.29 -32.08
CA MET A 1087 -54.61 -49.65 -33.38
C MET A 1087 -53.14 -49.21 -33.46
N ALA A 1088 -52.80 -48.08 -32.83
CA ALA A 1088 -51.41 -47.64 -32.69
C ALA A 1088 -50.56 -48.61 -31.85
N ARG A 1089 -51.16 -49.23 -30.83
CA ARG A 1089 -50.53 -50.30 -30.01
C ARG A 1089 -50.17 -51.52 -30.86
N ASP A 1090 -51.09 -52.02 -31.68
CA ASP A 1090 -50.89 -53.26 -32.43
C ASP A 1090 -49.88 -53.09 -33.58
N VAL A 1091 -49.80 -51.89 -34.17
CA VAL A 1091 -48.79 -51.51 -35.18
C VAL A 1091 -47.38 -51.39 -34.57
N ALA A 1092 -47.27 -50.84 -33.34
CA ALA A 1092 -45.99 -50.73 -32.63
C ALA A 1092 -45.42 -52.10 -32.23
N VAL A 1093 -46.27 -53.07 -31.86
CA VAL A 1093 -45.84 -54.45 -31.54
C VAL A 1093 -45.37 -55.21 -32.79
N LEU A 1094 -45.99 -54.97 -33.96
CA LEU A 1094 -45.61 -55.58 -35.24
C LEU A 1094 -44.24 -55.07 -35.75
N GLN A 1095 -43.94 -53.78 -35.58
CA GLN A 1095 -42.66 -53.16 -35.98
C GLN A 1095 -41.44 -53.69 -35.17
N GLN A 1096 -41.66 -54.27 -33.98
CA GLN A 1096 -40.60 -54.80 -33.12
C GLN A 1096 -40.03 -56.16 -33.55
N THR A 1097 -40.63 -56.81 -34.56
CA THR A 1097 -40.11 -58.08 -35.09
C THR A 1097 -38.99 -57.91 -36.14
N ARG A 1098 -38.54 -56.68 -36.40
CA ARG A 1098 -37.55 -56.35 -37.44
C ARG A 1098 -36.14 -56.07 -36.87
N PRO A 1099 -35.05 -56.37 -37.61
CA PRO A 1099 -33.70 -56.03 -37.21
C PRO A 1099 -33.51 -54.50 -37.16
N GLY A 1100 -33.01 -53.96 -36.04
CA GLY A 1100 -32.78 -52.51 -35.85
C GLY A 1100 -33.78 -51.79 -34.93
N ALA A 1101 -34.77 -52.50 -34.38
CA ALA A 1101 -35.84 -51.96 -33.52
C ALA A 1101 -35.34 -51.09 -32.34
N ALA A 1102 -34.15 -51.36 -31.78
CA ALA A 1102 -33.59 -50.61 -30.64
C ALA A 1102 -33.13 -49.17 -30.97
N ALA A 1103 -32.95 -48.83 -32.25
CA ALA A 1103 -32.61 -47.47 -32.68
C ALA A 1103 -33.88 -46.63 -32.91
N ALA A 1104 -34.93 -47.23 -33.50
CA ALA A 1104 -36.22 -46.59 -33.71
C ALA A 1104 -36.91 -46.22 -32.37
N VAL A 1105 -36.90 -47.15 -31.40
CA VAL A 1105 -37.48 -46.94 -30.06
C VAL A 1105 -36.86 -45.75 -29.31
N ARG A 1106 -35.54 -45.50 -29.49
CA ARG A 1106 -34.83 -44.36 -28.87
C ARG A 1106 -35.15 -43.02 -29.52
N SER A 1107 -35.50 -42.99 -30.79
CA SER A 1107 -35.78 -41.76 -31.54
C SER A 1107 -37.17 -41.15 -31.27
N TRP A 1108 -38.07 -41.91 -30.63
CA TRP A 1108 -39.48 -41.51 -30.44
C TRP A 1108 -39.76 -40.68 -29.17
N GLY A 1109 -38.83 -40.62 -28.21
CA GLY A 1109 -38.80 -39.65 -27.10
C GLY A 1109 -40.15 -39.34 -26.43
N ASP A 1110 -40.48 -38.06 -26.33
CA ASP A 1110 -41.66 -37.52 -25.62
C ASP A 1110 -43.01 -37.94 -26.22
N ARG A 1111 -43.01 -38.57 -27.39
CA ARG A 1111 -44.24 -38.98 -28.11
C ARG A 1111 -44.96 -40.19 -27.47
N TRP A 1112 -44.32 -40.85 -26.51
CA TRP A 1112 -44.91 -41.94 -25.71
C TRP A 1112 -45.83 -41.46 -24.56
N LEU A 1113 -45.77 -40.17 -24.19
CA LEU A 1113 -46.39 -39.61 -22.99
C LEU A 1113 -47.91 -39.82 -22.86
N PRO A 1114 -48.73 -39.71 -23.93
CA PRO A 1114 -50.17 -39.94 -23.82
C PRO A 1114 -50.55 -41.40 -23.54
N LEU A 1115 -49.67 -42.35 -23.84
CA LEU A 1115 -49.91 -43.80 -23.68
C LEU A 1115 -49.52 -44.31 -22.28
N LEU A 1116 -48.64 -43.58 -21.56
CA LEU A 1116 -48.23 -43.86 -20.17
C LEU A 1116 -49.28 -43.44 -19.14
N ALA A 1117 -50.15 -42.48 -19.49
CA ALA A 1117 -51.22 -41.98 -18.62
C ALA A 1117 -52.51 -42.84 -18.64
N GLY A 1118 -52.57 -43.89 -19.48
CA GLY A 1118 -53.72 -44.78 -19.60
C GLY A 1118 -53.53 -46.13 -18.88
N PRO A 1119 -54.60 -46.95 -18.70
CA PRO A 1119 -54.59 -48.22 -17.96
C PRO A 1119 -53.74 -49.35 -18.58
N SER A 1120 -52.94 -49.03 -19.60
CA SER A 1120 -51.99 -49.93 -20.27
C SER A 1120 -50.55 -49.43 -20.16
N GLY A 1121 -50.25 -48.56 -19.19
CA GLY A 1121 -48.93 -47.93 -19.00
C GLY A 1121 -47.82 -48.86 -18.48
N ALA A 1122 -48.14 -49.84 -17.63
CA ALA A 1122 -47.14 -50.72 -17.00
C ALA A 1122 -46.30 -51.56 -17.99
N PRO A 1123 -46.88 -52.19 -19.04
CA PRO A 1123 -46.10 -52.91 -20.05
C PRO A 1123 -45.18 -52.02 -20.90
N ILE A 1124 -45.55 -50.76 -21.10
CA ILE A 1124 -44.77 -49.77 -21.87
C ILE A 1124 -43.62 -49.22 -21.02
N ALA A 1125 -43.86 -48.99 -19.72
CA ALA A 1125 -42.85 -48.57 -18.76
C ALA A 1125 -41.72 -49.62 -18.59
N ALA A 1126 -42.06 -50.91 -18.52
CA ALA A 1126 -41.10 -52.01 -18.46
C ALA A 1126 -40.23 -52.14 -19.74
N LEU A 1127 -40.74 -51.66 -20.88
CA LEU A 1127 -40.09 -51.74 -22.19
C LEU A 1127 -39.11 -50.57 -22.42
N LEU A 1128 -39.45 -49.37 -21.92
CA LEU A 1128 -38.60 -48.18 -21.97
C LEU A 1128 -37.39 -48.26 -21.03
N ALA A 1129 -37.52 -48.97 -19.90
CA ALA A 1129 -36.42 -49.20 -18.96
C ALA A 1129 -35.20 -49.92 -19.57
N GLN A 1130 -35.37 -50.57 -20.73
CA GLN A 1130 -34.31 -51.34 -21.41
C GLN A 1130 -33.47 -50.52 -22.41
N PHE A 1131 -33.87 -49.27 -22.72
CA PHE A 1131 -33.23 -48.45 -23.76
C PHE A 1131 -33.18 -46.94 -23.38
N PRO A 1132 -32.16 -46.47 -22.64
CA PRO A 1132 -32.13 -45.13 -22.02
C PRO A 1132 -31.94 -43.95 -23.00
N CYS A 1133 -32.58 -42.81 -22.70
CA CYS A 1133 -32.46 -41.52 -23.42
C CYS A 1133 -31.49 -40.55 -22.72
N PRO A 1134 -30.67 -39.76 -23.44
CA PRO A 1134 -29.69 -38.85 -22.81
C PRO A 1134 -30.24 -37.46 -22.41
N GLY A 1135 -29.86 -37.03 -21.20
CA GLY A 1135 -29.65 -35.64 -20.75
C GLY A 1135 -30.87 -34.70 -20.67
N PRO A 1136 -31.08 -33.73 -21.57
CA PRO A 1136 -31.96 -32.59 -21.28
C PRO A 1136 -33.47 -32.86 -21.43
N ALA A 1137 -33.87 -33.85 -22.23
CA ALA A 1137 -35.28 -34.16 -22.50
C ALA A 1137 -35.98 -34.87 -21.32
N VAL A 1138 -35.20 -35.49 -20.42
CA VAL A 1138 -35.69 -36.31 -19.30
C VAL A 1138 -36.52 -35.48 -18.30
N SER A 1139 -36.13 -34.23 -18.02
CA SER A 1139 -36.85 -33.36 -17.07
C SER A 1139 -38.16 -32.78 -17.62
N ALA A 1140 -38.31 -32.69 -18.95
CA ALA A 1140 -39.58 -32.34 -19.60
C ALA A 1140 -40.52 -33.56 -19.62
N TRP A 1141 -39.95 -34.73 -19.90
CA TRP A 1141 -40.64 -36.02 -19.90
C TRP A 1141 -41.25 -36.38 -18.54
N LEU A 1142 -40.48 -36.26 -17.46
CA LEU A 1142 -40.93 -36.54 -16.09
C LEU A 1142 -41.99 -35.56 -15.58
N ARG A 1143 -41.94 -34.29 -16.01
CA ARG A 1143 -42.97 -33.28 -15.68
C ARG A 1143 -44.28 -33.51 -16.43
N ALA A 1144 -44.22 -34.01 -17.66
CA ALA A 1144 -45.39 -34.26 -18.49
C ALA A 1144 -46.11 -35.58 -18.16
N ALA A 1145 -45.43 -36.55 -17.50
CA ALA A 1145 -45.99 -37.85 -17.13
C ALA A 1145 -47.10 -37.81 -16.04
N GLY A 1146 -47.15 -36.74 -15.24
CA GLY A 1146 -48.15 -36.59 -14.17
C GLY A 1146 -48.03 -37.61 -13.03
N GLN A 1147 -48.84 -37.46 -11.98
CA GLN A 1147 -48.74 -38.23 -10.73
C GLN A 1147 -48.99 -39.75 -10.95
N ASP A 1148 -49.93 -40.11 -11.81
CA ASP A 1148 -50.30 -41.51 -12.09
C ASP A 1148 -49.22 -42.22 -12.95
N GLY A 1149 -48.65 -41.52 -13.94
CA GLY A 1149 -47.54 -42.04 -14.75
C GLY A 1149 -46.23 -42.21 -13.96
N LEU A 1150 -45.97 -41.30 -13.01
CA LEU A 1150 -44.83 -41.40 -12.08
C LEU A 1150 -44.98 -42.57 -11.10
N THR A 1151 -46.20 -42.92 -10.73
CA THR A 1151 -46.50 -44.04 -9.83
C THR A 1151 -46.27 -45.41 -10.51
N GLU A 1152 -46.63 -45.54 -11.79
CA GLU A 1152 -46.31 -46.75 -12.58
C GLU A 1152 -44.82 -46.88 -12.92
N LEU A 1153 -44.13 -45.77 -13.18
CA LEU A 1153 -42.67 -45.76 -13.36
C LEU A 1153 -41.92 -46.14 -12.06
N GLY A 1154 -42.46 -45.80 -10.89
CA GLY A 1154 -41.91 -46.15 -9.57
C GLY A 1154 -41.88 -47.66 -9.27
N HIS A 1155 -42.80 -48.45 -9.86
CA HIS A 1155 -42.87 -49.91 -9.63
C HIS A 1155 -41.72 -50.70 -10.28
N HIS A 1156 -40.91 -50.07 -11.16
CA HIS A 1156 -39.76 -50.70 -11.84
C HIS A 1156 -38.40 -50.09 -11.41
N GLY A 1157 -38.34 -49.53 -10.19
CA GLY A 1157 -37.39 -48.51 -9.72
C GLY A 1157 -35.94 -48.89 -9.37
N HIS A 1158 -35.09 -49.25 -10.32
CA HIS A 1158 -33.63 -49.09 -10.14
C HIS A 1158 -32.92 -48.42 -11.31
N ALA A 1159 -33.37 -48.65 -12.54
CA ALA A 1159 -32.78 -48.04 -13.74
C ALA A 1159 -33.08 -46.53 -13.90
N LEU A 1160 -34.14 -46.03 -13.27
CA LEU A 1160 -34.58 -44.62 -13.39
C LEU A 1160 -33.70 -43.65 -12.59
N LEU A 1161 -33.19 -44.08 -11.42
CA LEU A 1161 -32.37 -43.25 -10.54
C LEU A 1161 -30.95 -43.02 -11.10
N GLU A 1162 -30.37 -44.02 -11.77
CA GLU A 1162 -29.10 -43.85 -12.52
C GLU A 1162 -29.23 -42.92 -13.73
N LEU A 1163 -30.45 -42.78 -14.27
CA LEU A 1163 -30.73 -41.98 -15.46
C LEU A 1163 -30.92 -40.49 -15.10
N VAL A 1164 -31.51 -40.20 -13.93
CA VAL A 1164 -31.59 -38.86 -13.35
C VAL A 1164 -30.22 -38.36 -12.87
N ASP A 1165 -29.40 -39.24 -12.28
CA ASP A 1165 -28.02 -38.95 -11.85
C ASP A 1165 -27.09 -38.54 -13.01
N ARG A 1166 -27.34 -39.07 -14.21
CA ARG A 1166 -26.56 -38.75 -15.43
C ARG A 1166 -27.06 -37.52 -16.20
N ALA A 1167 -28.15 -36.88 -15.78
CA ALA A 1167 -28.86 -35.86 -16.55
C ALA A 1167 -28.78 -34.42 -16.00
N ASP A 1168 -28.17 -34.20 -14.82
CA ASP A 1168 -27.89 -32.88 -14.21
C ASP A 1168 -29.10 -31.90 -14.16
N PRO A 1169 -30.15 -32.20 -13.37
CA PRO A 1169 -31.42 -31.47 -13.41
C PRO A 1169 -31.41 -30.09 -12.73
N HIS A 1170 -32.23 -29.14 -13.24
CA HIS A 1170 -32.27 -27.75 -12.78
C HIS A 1170 -32.93 -27.58 -11.39
N PRO A 1171 -32.44 -26.68 -10.50
CA PRO A 1171 -32.95 -26.46 -9.14
C PRO A 1171 -34.45 -26.14 -8.97
N ARG A 1172 -35.15 -25.80 -10.06
CA ARG A 1172 -36.59 -25.50 -10.07
C ARG A 1172 -37.44 -26.77 -10.02
N ASP A 1173 -36.82 -27.93 -10.19
CA ASP A 1173 -37.45 -29.25 -10.29
C ASP A 1173 -37.45 -29.97 -8.94
N ALA A 1174 -37.10 -29.26 -7.86
CA ALA A 1174 -36.99 -29.80 -6.50
C ALA A 1174 -38.27 -30.47 -5.96
N LYS A 1175 -39.46 -30.05 -6.42
CA LYS A 1175 -40.73 -30.69 -6.06
C LYS A 1175 -40.85 -32.09 -6.69
N LEU A 1176 -40.47 -32.20 -7.97
CA LEU A 1176 -40.45 -33.46 -8.72
C LEU A 1176 -39.43 -34.45 -8.13
N LEU A 1177 -38.26 -33.94 -7.71
CA LEU A 1177 -37.25 -34.72 -6.98
C LEU A 1177 -37.79 -35.16 -5.60
N GLY A 1178 -38.53 -34.30 -4.89
CA GLY A 1178 -39.22 -34.65 -3.65
C GLY A 1178 -40.27 -35.76 -3.81
N ASP A 1179 -41.05 -35.73 -4.89
CA ASP A 1179 -42.06 -36.74 -5.20
C ASP A 1179 -41.42 -38.09 -5.61
N LEU A 1180 -40.29 -38.05 -6.34
CA LEU A 1180 -39.49 -39.25 -6.68
C LEU A 1180 -38.83 -39.89 -5.44
N LEU A 1181 -38.47 -39.10 -4.44
CA LEU A 1181 -37.87 -39.58 -3.17
C LEU A 1181 -38.87 -40.34 -2.28
N GLN A 1182 -40.19 -40.11 -2.44
CA GLN A 1182 -41.23 -40.86 -1.71
C GLN A 1182 -41.45 -42.28 -2.24
N LEU A 1183 -40.87 -42.65 -3.39
CA LEU A 1183 -41.03 -43.95 -4.05
C LEU A 1183 -39.98 -45.01 -3.64
N GLY A 1184 -38.99 -44.64 -2.80
CA GLY A 1184 -38.09 -45.57 -2.09
C GLY A 1184 -36.75 -45.92 -2.78
N GLY A 1185 -35.61 -45.66 -2.11
CA GLY A 1185 -34.27 -46.15 -2.53
C GLY A 1185 -33.07 -45.47 -1.84
N ASP A 1186 -32.33 -46.23 -1.04
CA ASP A 1186 -31.57 -45.84 0.16
C ASP A 1186 -30.07 -45.44 -0.04
N ALA A 1187 -29.66 -44.93 -1.21
CA ALA A 1187 -28.27 -44.45 -1.38
C ALA A 1187 -28.04 -43.45 -2.54
N ALA A 1188 -28.69 -43.65 -3.69
CA ALA A 1188 -28.55 -42.76 -4.85
C ALA A 1188 -29.26 -41.40 -4.65
N ALA A 1189 -30.40 -41.43 -3.96
CA ALA A 1189 -31.13 -40.26 -3.46
C ALA A 1189 -30.25 -39.32 -2.62
N TYR A 1190 -29.42 -39.90 -1.75
CA TYR A 1190 -28.52 -39.18 -0.84
C TYR A 1190 -27.39 -38.46 -1.60
N ARG A 1191 -26.93 -39.04 -2.72
CA ARG A 1191 -25.87 -38.48 -3.56
C ARG A 1191 -26.34 -37.26 -4.36
N LEU A 1192 -27.57 -37.32 -4.91
CA LEU A 1192 -28.22 -36.21 -5.62
C LEU A 1192 -28.54 -35.01 -4.70
N ILE A 1193 -28.91 -35.25 -3.45
CA ILE A 1193 -29.17 -34.18 -2.46
C ILE A 1193 -27.86 -33.46 -2.07
N VAL A 1194 -26.76 -34.20 -1.93
CA VAL A 1194 -25.43 -33.66 -1.60
C VAL A 1194 -24.82 -32.88 -2.78
N GLN A 1195 -25.02 -33.31 -4.02
CA GLN A 1195 -24.52 -32.64 -5.22
C GLN A 1195 -25.28 -31.35 -5.59
N HIS A 1196 -26.60 -31.29 -5.38
CA HIS A 1196 -27.43 -30.18 -5.89
C HIS A 1196 -28.05 -29.25 -4.83
N GLY A 1197 -27.89 -29.54 -3.54
CA GLY A 1197 -28.19 -28.61 -2.43
C GLY A 1197 -29.67 -28.24 -2.27
N LEU A 1198 -30.43 -28.99 -1.46
CA LEU A 1198 -31.83 -28.69 -1.19
C LEU A 1198 -32.02 -27.39 -0.36
N PRO A 1199 -32.97 -26.50 -0.73
CA PRO A 1199 -33.30 -25.30 0.04
C PRO A 1199 -33.74 -25.60 1.48
N ARG A 1200 -33.23 -24.83 2.46
CA ARG A 1200 -33.48 -24.98 3.92
C ARG A 1200 -34.95 -25.22 4.32
N ARG A 1201 -35.90 -24.68 3.56
CA ARG A 1201 -37.35 -24.81 3.81
C ARG A 1201 -37.92 -26.23 3.65
N LEU A 1202 -37.21 -27.13 2.95
CA LEU A 1202 -37.66 -28.51 2.70
C LEU A 1202 -37.05 -29.53 3.68
N TRP A 1203 -36.10 -29.10 4.50
CA TRP A 1203 -35.40 -29.95 5.47
C TRP A 1203 -36.29 -30.54 6.57
N PRO A 1204 -37.33 -29.84 7.07
CA PRO A 1204 -38.26 -30.41 8.04
C PRO A 1204 -38.98 -31.66 7.49
N GLU A 1205 -39.32 -31.68 6.20
CA GLU A 1205 -39.97 -32.83 5.57
C GLU A 1205 -39.00 -33.99 5.35
N VAL A 1206 -37.74 -33.71 4.97
CA VAL A 1206 -36.68 -34.73 4.83
C VAL A 1206 -36.34 -35.39 6.17
N VAL A 1207 -36.29 -34.62 7.25
CA VAL A 1207 -36.09 -35.11 8.63
C VAL A 1207 -37.26 -35.99 9.05
N VAL A 1208 -38.51 -35.56 8.79
CA VAL A 1208 -39.74 -36.33 9.09
C VAL A 1208 -39.78 -37.64 8.30
N LEU A 1209 -39.36 -37.64 7.03
CA LEU A 1209 -39.37 -38.82 6.16
C LEU A 1209 -38.26 -39.83 6.49
N SER A 1210 -37.12 -39.39 7.03
CA SER A 1210 -36.01 -40.27 7.43
C SER A 1210 -36.26 -41.08 8.70
N GLY A 1211 -37.29 -40.73 9.49
CA GLY A 1211 -37.62 -41.39 10.75
C GLY A 1211 -36.57 -41.26 11.86
N ARG A 1212 -35.52 -40.45 11.66
CA ARG A 1212 -34.43 -40.23 12.63
C ARG A 1212 -34.42 -38.78 13.12
N PRO A 1213 -33.93 -38.50 14.35
CA PRO A 1213 -33.71 -37.14 14.82
C PRO A 1213 -32.78 -36.39 13.87
N ALA A 1214 -33.08 -35.11 13.58
CA ALA A 1214 -32.30 -34.28 12.64
C ALA A 1214 -30.79 -34.25 12.98
N GLU A 1215 -30.48 -34.33 14.27
CA GLU A 1215 -29.15 -34.33 14.86
C GLU A 1215 -28.35 -35.59 14.48
N ASP A 1216 -29.00 -36.76 14.41
CA ASP A 1216 -28.37 -38.04 14.05
C ASP A 1216 -28.10 -38.15 12.54
N VAL A 1217 -28.97 -37.54 11.72
CA VAL A 1217 -28.78 -37.44 10.26
C VAL A 1217 -27.60 -36.51 9.96
N LEU A 1218 -27.45 -35.43 10.73
CA LEU A 1218 -26.32 -34.50 10.67
C LEU A 1218 -25.01 -35.10 11.20
N LEU A 1219 -25.05 -35.93 12.25
CA LEU A 1219 -23.87 -36.62 12.80
C LEU A 1219 -23.35 -37.74 11.88
N ALA A 1220 -24.24 -38.46 11.19
CA ALA A 1220 -23.84 -39.46 10.19
C ALA A 1220 -23.23 -38.82 8.92
N LEU A 1221 -23.61 -37.58 8.59
CA LEU A 1221 -22.97 -36.75 7.57
C LEU A 1221 -21.55 -36.28 7.95
N TRP A 1222 -21.23 -36.23 9.25
CA TRP A 1222 -19.94 -35.77 9.78
C TRP A 1222 -18.92 -36.89 10.06
N SER A 1223 -19.34 -38.15 10.14
CA SER A 1223 -18.47 -39.25 10.59
C SER A 1223 -17.90 -40.15 9.48
N SER A 1224 -18.13 -39.86 8.20
CA SER A 1224 -17.55 -40.63 7.08
C SER A 1224 -16.37 -39.88 6.45
N ASP A 1225 -15.24 -39.86 7.14
CA ASP A 1225 -13.94 -39.39 6.66
C ASP A 1225 -13.39 -40.27 5.52
N GLY A 1226 -12.72 -39.66 4.52
CA GLY A 1226 -11.87 -40.43 3.60
C GLY A 1226 -11.44 -39.79 2.28
N TRP A 1227 -10.83 -38.60 2.26
CA TRP A 1227 -9.99 -38.15 1.13
C TRP A 1227 -8.55 -37.86 1.61
N HIS A 1228 -7.84 -38.93 1.97
CA HIS A 1228 -6.38 -38.98 1.98
C HIS A 1228 -5.94 -39.86 0.80
N PRO A 1229 -5.12 -39.38 -0.15
CA PRO A 1229 -4.46 -40.27 -1.10
C PRO A 1229 -3.25 -40.91 -0.40
N ALA A 1230 -3.35 -42.21 -0.11
CA ALA A 1230 -2.15 -43.00 0.18
C ALA A 1230 -1.37 -43.25 -1.14
N PRO A 1231 -0.03 -43.36 -1.09
CA PRO A 1231 0.78 -43.58 -2.28
C PRO A 1231 0.57 -45.02 -2.80
N VAL A 1232 0.44 -45.15 -4.11
CA VAL A 1232 0.34 -46.42 -4.83
C VAL A 1232 1.72 -47.07 -4.88
N VAL A 1233 1.79 -48.39 -4.64
CA VAL A 1233 2.93 -49.24 -5.01
C VAL A 1233 2.88 -49.53 -6.49
#